data_AF-A0A1Q9CLU5-F1
#
_entry.id   AF-A0A1Q9CLU5-F1
#
_cell.length_a   1.000
_cell.length_b   1.000
_cell.length_c   1.000
_cell.angle_alpha   90.00
_cell.angle_beta   90.00
_cell.angle_gamma   90.00
#
_symmetry.space_group_name_H-M   'P 1'
#
loop_
_entity.id
_entity.type
_entity.pdbx_description
1 polymer ?
#
loop_
_entity_poly.entity_id
_entity_poly.type
_entity_poly.pdbx_seq_one_letter_code
_entity_poly.pdbx_strand_id
1 'polypeptide(L)'
;MCVGSRAVAVAPYVATSVGMYSHVDEFHGCRSTEKAPLLLLLVVVIIIVMTVKLWHVPCTMVKGEGFLGFQITSATMDVDYELSQQLQGHESQVRCVAVLGDGTLVSGGLDSQVILWRRQGDAEKFEMVKKLGWHSDFVFVVAPSHTESGSFYSGSKEVERPKYIEARVSHGLFLFGTRRRAGCSCPCSFLHEPEEVCIWEKPLGFGLWSLQGLCIGIAACILEDQSITAHARLRKLQELDKATKIPFIMVELRGGGGESYIEICGKDEYGVYGFLDKFLTEEWSCQKLDAGDLSDDTQLPFCDALYSWPFFKAAGEEGLSNMGLATMRLVDYMCNQLSWTLGVINGGNVGSKGEVREQQIIFKAPHPMNLVSTHVMVELRSAGYVELCGSEAGALTTLREHFESQYGAEVEEGHDEFCDICLKVGSGMFKERGRSGENNIGQLTSEVCDSAVTILPGFSLVTINGGNYGDDGSHREQQMVFRWDNHPLREAPHLLVELREIGYIEICGQDVDGVHGKLTKYLKEKWRCKDSVKIPGQEPFCDVKLAWSAKDMMWASADLTSFFHGLGWQMQVCSQGTVVTKRGKSESREQQILFRPGSSREGAVEPHLFLELYTGEGSEELYAQPDVTQVPANQQIRFCQVGDCSAAIEPLKKFLTNYLGGAIDGQDEHGIMRLVVDVFLSRGAHDNNLGCWTMRVCDFMVDRLGWSFVVCNVCNLGEAGRCREQQLVFRYDGPLRHLPVVRNLNHVLDEAAFHGLSLPPYWLNEDVLAHRKNRSIEVCSQDEVANLQEIFDETFKRILTRDRVYEYQARTNEEMPYRLEVVHAFRSENAELYLKFAERREEYKGGWPLKAKSHGAGSMINERLLEGESYLAHGTNPSSAMAILKGGFKLDHAGSATGTMFGNGVYMAECVSKSDEYARDDNGGTFPGLMAMLICRSLVGDPYIVQDPGDAVTAAKAAGMDCVVGTYREFIFFDERQVYPEYAVIYRRQYEASKVPTLMRKTTSGTTGRNWQVQLDKGWRDIPPDVSPSGVSLDSME
;
A
#
# COMPACT_ATOMS: atom_id res chain seq x y z
N MET A 1 15.87 42.70 -58.52
CA MET A 1 14.84 43.39 -59.34
C MET A 1 13.68 43.80 -58.43
N CYS A 2 12.69 44.53 -58.95
CA CYS A 2 11.71 45.33 -58.21
C CYS A 2 10.78 44.51 -57.26
N VAL A 3 10.54 44.96 -56.01
CA VAL A 3 9.36 45.72 -55.49
C VAL A 3 8.15 44.82 -55.15
N GLY A 4 7.45 44.96 -54.01
CA GLY A 4 7.59 45.88 -52.84
C GLY A 4 6.61 45.50 -51.70
N SER A 5 6.87 45.89 -50.43
CA SER A 5 6.29 47.06 -49.71
C SER A 5 4.84 46.88 -49.22
N ARG A 6 4.37 47.32 -48.02
CA ARG A 6 4.88 48.07 -46.82
C ARG A 6 3.80 47.90 -45.69
N ALA A 7 3.88 48.32 -44.41
CA ALA A 7 4.77 49.19 -43.61
C ALA A 7 4.75 48.74 -42.10
N VAL A 8 5.81 48.90 -41.27
CA VAL A 8 6.12 50.02 -40.31
C VAL A 8 5.11 50.15 -39.14
N ALA A 9 5.45 50.21 -37.83
CA ALA A 9 6.67 49.97 -36.99
C ALA A 9 6.19 49.73 -35.50
N VAL A 10 6.79 50.01 -34.32
CA VAL A 10 7.90 50.85 -33.74
C VAL A 10 8.36 50.23 -32.37
N ALA A 11 9.54 50.59 -31.84
CA ALA A 11 10.08 50.31 -30.47
C ALA A 11 11.05 51.46 -30.03
N PRO A 12 11.98 51.43 -29.03
CA PRO A 12 12.33 50.47 -27.94
C PRO A 12 12.75 51.15 -26.57
N TYR A 13 13.56 50.46 -25.72
CA TYR A 13 14.29 50.85 -24.47
C TYR A 13 13.49 50.95 -23.14
N VAL A 14 13.90 50.47 -21.94
CA VAL A 14 15.15 49.97 -21.26
C VAL A 14 15.95 51.00 -20.43
N ALA A 15 16.02 50.77 -19.10
CA ALA A 15 17.01 51.30 -18.11
C ALA A 15 16.99 50.48 -16.79
N THR A 16 17.95 50.66 -15.85
CA THR A 16 18.17 49.74 -14.70
C THR A 16 18.64 50.37 -13.37
N SER A 17 18.23 49.74 -12.25
CA SER A 17 19.01 49.46 -11.00
C SER A 17 19.24 50.49 -9.84
N VAL A 18 19.33 49.92 -8.61
CA VAL A 18 19.96 50.37 -7.32
C VAL A 18 19.36 51.53 -6.48
N GLY A 19 19.14 51.30 -5.15
CA GLY A 19 19.55 52.29 -4.11
C GLY A 19 18.70 52.55 -2.84
N MET A 20 19.16 52.02 -1.68
CA MET A 20 19.17 52.60 -0.30
C MET A 20 17.90 53.09 0.49
N TYR A 21 17.63 52.37 1.60
CA TYR A 21 17.51 52.81 3.03
C TYR A 21 16.73 54.07 3.52
N SER A 22 15.82 53.79 4.49
CA SER A 22 15.66 54.42 5.83
C SER A 22 14.74 55.63 6.09
N HIS A 23 14.03 55.56 7.25
CA HIS A 23 13.47 56.63 8.11
C HIS A 23 12.38 57.59 7.54
N VAL A 24 11.54 58.28 8.34
CA VAL A 24 10.82 57.95 9.59
C VAL A 24 9.72 59.03 9.82
N ASP A 25 8.54 58.67 10.34
CA ASP A 25 7.49 59.55 10.92
C ASP A 25 6.99 60.75 10.05
N GLU A 26 6.01 61.63 10.38
CA GLU A 26 5.05 61.71 11.51
C GLU A 26 3.71 62.40 11.07
N PHE A 27 2.63 62.08 11.79
CA PHE A 27 1.38 62.82 12.11
C PHE A 27 0.76 63.97 11.26
N HIS A 28 -0.55 63.78 11.00
CA HIS A 28 -1.70 64.73 11.18
C HIS A 28 -1.93 65.97 10.29
N GLY A 29 -3.20 66.15 9.87
CA GLY A 29 -3.79 67.39 9.33
C GLY A 29 -5.14 67.13 8.63
N CYS A 30 -6.18 67.96 8.83
CA CYS A 30 -7.53 67.65 8.34
C CYS A 30 -8.37 68.88 7.91
N ARG A 31 -9.32 68.67 6.98
CA ARG A 31 -10.33 69.61 6.41
C ARG A 31 -9.75 70.65 5.43
N SER A 32 -10.43 71.13 4.38
CA SER A 32 -11.68 70.77 3.63
C SER A 32 -11.69 71.66 2.35
N THR A 33 -12.40 71.45 1.23
CA THR A 33 -13.83 71.12 0.97
C THR A 33 -14.07 70.68 -0.50
N GLU A 34 -15.12 69.87 -0.74
CA GLU A 34 -15.99 69.80 -1.94
C GLU A 34 -15.43 69.84 -3.39
N LYS A 35 -15.69 68.77 -4.20
CA LYS A 35 -16.67 68.73 -5.32
C LYS A 35 -16.42 67.56 -6.32
N ALA A 36 -17.20 66.48 -6.23
CA ALA A 36 -17.54 65.56 -7.33
C ALA A 36 -18.67 64.60 -6.89
N PRO A 37 -19.72 64.40 -7.71
CA PRO A 37 -20.04 63.01 -8.10
C PRO A 37 -20.69 62.90 -9.50
N LEU A 38 -20.09 62.13 -10.43
CA LEU A 38 -20.79 61.53 -11.59
C LEU A 38 -19.89 60.60 -12.46
N LEU A 39 -19.18 59.62 -11.86
CA LEU A 39 -18.46 58.60 -12.66
C LEU A 39 -18.23 57.26 -11.93
N LEU A 40 -19.29 56.60 -11.45
CA LEU A 40 -19.15 55.31 -10.74
C LEU A 40 -20.29 54.30 -11.01
N LEU A 41 -20.88 54.35 -12.21
CA LEU A 41 -21.88 53.36 -12.67
C LEU A 41 -21.44 52.52 -13.88
N LEU A 42 -20.24 52.74 -14.43
CA LEU A 42 -19.78 52.13 -15.69
C LEU A 42 -18.65 51.10 -15.54
N VAL A 43 -18.06 50.94 -14.35
CA VAL A 43 -16.88 50.08 -14.13
C VAL A 43 -17.26 48.66 -13.72
N VAL A 44 -18.36 48.49 -12.97
CA VAL A 44 -18.78 47.17 -12.43
C VAL A 44 -19.22 46.20 -13.54
N VAL A 45 -19.80 46.70 -14.64
CA VAL A 45 -20.31 45.87 -15.74
C VAL A 45 -19.20 45.24 -16.58
N ILE A 46 -17.98 45.80 -16.58
CA ILE A 46 -16.87 45.31 -17.43
C ILE A 46 -16.14 44.12 -16.81
N ILE A 47 -16.10 44.01 -15.47
CA ILE A 47 -15.38 42.94 -14.77
C ILE A 47 -16.06 41.57 -14.96
N ILE A 48 -17.40 41.54 -15.05
CA ILE A 48 -18.18 40.29 -15.21
C ILE A 48 -17.96 39.63 -16.59
N VAL A 49 -17.44 40.36 -17.58
CA VAL A 49 -17.26 39.86 -18.97
C VAL A 49 -15.88 39.20 -19.20
N MET A 50 -14.93 39.33 -18.26
CA MET A 50 -13.57 38.80 -18.44
C MET A 50 -13.30 37.41 -17.82
N THR A 51 -14.19 36.89 -16.96
CA THR A 51 -14.03 35.57 -16.32
C THR A 51 -14.48 34.38 -17.17
N VAL A 52 -15.03 34.60 -18.38
CA VAL A 52 -15.53 33.53 -19.27
C VAL A 52 -14.90 33.61 -20.66
N LYS A 53 -13.56 33.56 -20.74
CA LYS A 53 -12.81 33.22 -21.97
C LYS A 53 -11.31 32.97 -21.73
N LEU A 54 -10.94 31.75 -21.36
CA LEU A 54 -9.55 31.27 -21.49
C LEU A 54 -9.44 29.74 -21.66
N TRP A 55 -10.13 29.20 -22.67
CA TRP A 55 -9.78 27.92 -23.28
C TRP A 55 -9.45 28.17 -24.76
N HIS A 56 -8.33 27.62 -25.24
CA HIS A 56 -7.89 27.70 -26.63
C HIS A 56 -7.40 26.33 -27.11
N VAL A 57 -8.33 25.56 -27.67
CA VAL A 57 -8.02 24.37 -28.46
C VAL A 57 -7.69 24.82 -29.90
N PRO A 58 -6.57 24.39 -30.51
CA PRO A 58 -6.16 24.87 -31.83
C PRO A 58 -6.92 24.15 -32.96
N CYS A 59 -7.93 24.82 -33.54
CA CYS A 59 -8.63 24.34 -34.73
C CYS A 59 -7.95 24.82 -36.03
N THR A 60 -7.33 23.91 -36.77
CA THR A 60 -6.87 24.16 -38.15
C THR A 60 -8.06 24.29 -39.11
N MET A 61 -8.11 25.36 -39.90
CA MET A 61 -9.12 25.51 -40.95
C MET A 61 -8.85 24.58 -42.14
N VAL A 62 -9.83 23.77 -42.51
CA VAL A 62 -9.94 23.13 -43.83
C VAL A 62 -11.20 23.67 -44.50
N LYS A 63 -11.10 24.06 -45.79
CA LYS A 63 -12.26 24.42 -46.62
C LYS A 63 -12.63 23.24 -47.52
N GLY A 64 -13.90 22.86 -47.49
CA GLY A 64 -14.51 21.89 -48.41
C GLY A 64 -16.02 21.87 -48.23
N GLU A 65 -16.77 21.83 -49.33
CA GLU A 65 -18.23 21.78 -49.34
C GLU A 65 -18.69 20.32 -49.44
N GLY A 66 -19.65 19.91 -48.61
CA GLY A 66 -20.19 18.53 -48.65
C GLY A 66 -21.16 18.21 -47.53
N PHE A 67 -22.27 17.54 -47.86
CA PHE A 67 -23.31 17.14 -46.91
C PHE A 67 -22.98 15.79 -46.25
N LEU A 68 -23.01 15.75 -44.91
CA LEU A 68 -23.81 14.82 -44.07
C LEU A 68 -23.35 14.98 -42.61
N GLY A 69 -24.28 14.99 -41.66
CA GLY A 69 -24.00 15.40 -40.28
C GLY A 69 -24.48 14.42 -39.21
N PHE A 70 -23.98 14.63 -37.99
CA PHE A 70 -24.55 14.14 -36.74
C PHE A 70 -24.47 15.27 -35.70
N GLN A 71 -25.43 15.32 -34.77
CA GLN A 71 -25.53 16.41 -33.79
C GLN A 71 -24.64 16.17 -32.56
N ILE A 72 -24.15 17.26 -31.97
CA ILE A 72 -23.76 17.31 -30.56
C ILE A 72 -24.80 18.20 -29.87
N THR A 73 -25.49 17.66 -28.86
CA THR A 73 -26.49 18.38 -28.05
C THR A 73 -25.87 18.87 -26.75
N SER A 74 -25.82 20.19 -26.55
CA SER A 74 -25.58 20.78 -25.22
C SER A 74 -26.87 20.74 -24.40
N ALA A 75 -26.90 19.96 -23.32
CA ALA A 75 -28.02 19.96 -22.39
C ALA A 75 -27.87 21.07 -21.34
N THR A 76 -28.62 22.16 -21.49
CA THR A 76 -28.86 23.13 -20.42
C THR A 76 -30.13 22.71 -19.67
N MET A 77 -30.04 22.54 -18.35
CA MET A 77 -31.21 22.29 -17.51
C MET A 77 -31.86 23.62 -17.11
N ASP A 78 -32.83 24.08 -17.90
CA ASP A 78 -33.86 24.97 -17.36
C ASP A 78 -34.72 24.17 -16.37
N VAL A 79 -35.05 24.77 -15.22
CA VAL A 79 -35.94 24.16 -14.22
C VAL A 79 -36.91 25.21 -13.70
N ASP A 80 -38.13 25.17 -14.22
CA ASP A 80 -39.23 26.04 -13.79
C ASP A 80 -39.67 25.73 -12.35
N TYR A 81 -40.15 26.77 -11.66
CA TYR A 81 -40.75 26.71 -10.32
C TYR A 81 -42.20 27.19 -10.41
N GLU A 82 -43.14 26.49 -9.78
CA GLU A 82 -44.55 26.90 -9.76
C GLU A 82 -44.99 27.37 -8.37
N LEU A 83 -45.89 28.34 -8.34
CA LEU A 83 -46.44 28.93 -7.11
C LEU A 83 -47.45 27.98 -6.48
N SER A 84 -47.02 27.22 -5.47
CA SER A 84 -47.85 26.27 -4.73
C SER A 84 -48.92 26.96 -3.88
N GLN A 85 -48.53 28.01 -3.13
CA GLN A 85 -49.48 28.74 -2.29
C GLN A 85 -49.01 30.16 -1.96
N GLN A 86 -49.95 31.09 -1.79
CA GLN A 86 -49.73 32.38 -1.13
C GLN A 86 -50.36 32.39 0.26
N LEU A 87 -49.63 32.90 1.25
CA LEU A 87 -50.04 32.98 2.64
C LEU A 87 -50.20 34.45 3.06
N GLN A 88 -51.46 34.85 3.27
CA GLN A 88 -51.85 36.20 3.72
C GLN A 88 -52.06 36.20 5.24
N GLY A 89 -51.48 37.18 5.95
CA GLY A 89 -51.67 37.29 7.40
C GLY A 89 -50.79 38.32 8.11
N HIS A 90 -49.66 38.74 7.52
CA HIS A 90 -48.92 39.91 7.99
C HIS A 90 -49.56 41.21 7.50
N GLU A 91 -49.47 42.27 8.30
CA GLU A 91 -50.07 43.59 8.00
C GLU A 91 -49.03 44.61 7.46
N SER A 92 -47.79 44.16 7.28
CA SER A 92 -46.66 44.92 6.71
C SER A 92 -45.57 43.94 6.22
N GLN A 93 -44.48 44.46 5.64
CA GLN A 93 -43.47 43.67 4.93
C GLN A 93 -42.96 42.47 5.75
N VAL A 94 -42.91 41.28 5.14
CA VAL A 94 -42.32 40.10 5.77
C VAL A 94 -40.80 40.15 5.62
N ARG A 95 -40.08 39.98 6.73
CA ARG A 95 -38.63 40.20 6.81
C ARG A 95 -37.81 38.93 6.94
N CYS A 96 -38.40 37.89 7.49
CA CYS A 96 -37.76 36.61 7.76
C CYS A 96 -38.78 35.48 7.73
N VAL A 97 -38.33 34.29 7.35
CA VAL A 97 -39.09 33.04 7.42
C VAL A 97 -38.14 31.89 7.75
N ALA A 98 -38.60 30.92 8.53
CA ALA A 98 -37.88 29.72 8.91
C ALA A 98 -38.78 28.49 8.82
N VAL A 99 -38.17 27.31 8.66
CA VAL A 99 -38.84 26.00 8.76
C VAL A 99 -38.38 25.35 10.06
N LEU A 100 -39.30 24.77 10.83
CA LEU A 100 -38.97 23.98 12.02
C LEU A 100 -38.89 22.49 11.68
N GLY A 101 -38.21 21.70 12.52
CA GLY A 101 -38.04 20.26 12.33
C GLY A 101 -39.33 19.42 12.35
N ASP A 102 -40.49 20.02 12.67
CA ASP A 102 -41.81 19.40 12.57
C ASP A 102 -42.59 19.78 11.29
N GLY A 103 -41.96 20.51 10.36
CA GLY A 103 -42.57 21.00 9.12
C GLY A 103 -43.41 22.28 9.28
N THR A 104 -43.45 22.90 10.46
CA THR A 104 -44.09 24.20 10.67
C THR A 104 -43.25 25.32 10.06
N LEU A 105 -43.87 26.21 9.28
CA LEU A 105 -43.25 27.47 8.83
C LEU A 105 -43.48 28.56 9.86
N VAL A 106 -42.49 29.43 10.06
CA VAL A 106 -42.58 30.58 10.97
C VAL A 106 -42.09 31.84 10.26
N SER A 107 -42.95 32.84 10.07
CA SER A 107 -42.62 34.11 9.42
C SER A 107 -42.64 35.29 10.40
N GLY A 108 -41.76 36.27 10.22
CA GLY A 108 -41.68 37.49 11.04
C GLY A 108 -41.69 38.76 10.18
N GLY A 109 -42.47 39.77 10.59
CA GLY A 109 -42.75 40.96 9.78
C GLY A 109 -42.51 42.32 10.46
N LEU A 110 -42.60 43.37 9.65
CA LEU A 110 -42.62 44.78 10.09
C LEU A 110 -43.94 45.16 10.81
N ASP A 111 -44.94 44.27 10.87
CA ASP A 111 -46.10 44.42 11.74
C ASP A 111 -45.80 44.08 13.22
N SER A 112 -44.54 43.74 13.53
CA SER A 112 -44.06 43.29 14.86
C SER A 112 -44.63 41.92 15.28
N GLN A 113 -45.10 41.13 14.30
CA GLN A 113 -45.76 39.85 14.51
C GLN A 113 -44.86 38.70 14.06
N VAL A 114 -45.02 37.55 14.72
CA VAL A 114 -44.52 36.26 14.24
C VAL A 114 -45.73 35.37 13.95
N ILE A 115 -45.81 34.74 12.76
CA ILE A 115 -46.93 33.88 12.36
C ILE A 115 -46.44 32.47 12.09
N LEU A 116 -47.12 31.48 12.67
CA LEU A 116 -46.88 30.05 12.47
C LEU A 116 -47.89 29.49 11.46
N TRP A 117 -47.39 28.71 10.51
CA TRP A 117 -48.18 28.06 9.45
C TRP A 117 -47.88 26.57 9.39
N ARG A 118 -48.91 25.72 9.28
CA ARG A 118 -48.75 24.25 9.24
C ARG A 118 -49.77 23.63 8.29
N ARG A 119 -49.42 22.50 7.68
CA ARG A 119 -50.35 21.63 6.93
C ARG A 119 -51.24 20.86 7.93
N GLN A 120 -52.55 20.76 7.69
CA GLN A 120 -53.48 19.98 8.52
C GLN A 120 -53.83 18.64 7.87
N GLY A 121 -53.27 17.54 8.41
CA GLY A 121 -53.47 16.18 7.86
C GLY A 121 -52.83 16.01 6.48
N ASP A 122 -53.37 15.10 5.67
CA ASP A 122 -52.90 14.78 4.31
C ASP A 122 -53.21 15.88 3.26
N ALA A 123 -53.34 17.14 3.69
CA ALA A 123 -53.58 18.30 2.83
C ALA A 123 -52.28 19.04 2.53
N GLU A 124 -51.96 19.23 1.24
CA GLU A 124 -50.73 19.90 0.78
C GLU A 124 -50.69 21.42 1.06
N LYS A 125 -51.73 21.98 1.68
CA LYS A 125 -51.87 23.43 1.91
C LYS A 125 -51.58 23.81 3.36
N PHE A 126 -50.80 24.87 3.53
CA PHE A 126 -50.52 25.49 4.82
C PHE A 126 -51.67 26.40 5.26
N GLU A 127 -52.00 26.37 6.54
CA GLU A 127 -52.94 27.28 7.18
C GLU A 127 -52.26 28.04 8.33
N MET A 128 -52.75 29.25 8.63
CA MET A 128 -52.28 30.02 9.78
C MET A 128 -52.71 29.35 11.09
N VAL A 129 -51.76 28.78 11.83
CA VAL A 129 -52.00 28.16 13.14
C VAL A 129 -52.11 29.23 14.22
N LYS A 130 -51.22 30.24 14.19
CA LYS A 130 -51.12 31.23 15.28
C LYS A 130 -50.37 32.49 14.86
N LYS A 131 -50.91 33.65 15.24
CA LYS A 131 -50.25 34.96 15.16
C LYS A 131 -49.77 35.38 16.56
N LEU A 132 -48.52 35.81 16.69
CA LEU A 132 -47.81 36.11 17.94
C LEU A 132 -47.30 37.56 17.93
N GLY A 133 -48.10 38.47 18.45
CA GLY A 133 -47.73 39.88 18.68
C GLY A 133 -46.97 40.06 20.00
N TRP A 134 -45.84 39.37 20.15
CA TRP A 134 -45.00 39.46 21.37
C TRP A 134 -43.99 40.61 21.31
N HIS A 135 -43.54 40.97 20.10
CA HIS A 135 -42.57 42.03 19.89
C HIS A 135 -43.27 43.40 19.76
N SER A 136 -42.62 44.46 20.26
CA SER A 136 -43.11 45.84 20.18
C SER A 136 -42.48 46.69 19.07
N ASP A 137 -41.56 46.11 18.30
CA ASP A 137 -40.89 46.69 17.13
C ASP A 137 -40.68 45.55 16.10
N PHE A 138 -40.25 45.90 14.90
CA PHE A 138 -40.09 45.01 13.75
C PHE A 138 -39.33 43.71 14.07
N VAL A 139 -39.83 42.58 13.56
CA VAL A 139 -39.12 41.29 13.64
C VAL A 139 -38.13 41.21 12.49
N PHE A 140 -36.84 41.15 12.82
CA PHE A 140 -35.75 41.13 11.84
C PHE A 140 -35.25 39.71 11.51
N VAL A 141 -35.41 38.77 12.44
CA VAL A 141 -34.95 37.39 12.29
C VAL A 141 -35.86 36.43 13.06
N VAL A 142 -36.05 35.23 12.50
CA VAL A 142 -36.57 34.03 13.16
C VAL A 142 -35.62 32.89 12.80
N ALA A 143 -35.29 32.03 13.77
CA ALA A 143 -34.43 30.87 13.58
C ALA A 143 -34.96 29.66 14.38
N PRO A 144 -34.90 28.42 13.86
CA PRO A 144 -35.29 27.24 14.62
C PRO A 144 -34.35 27.00 15.82
N SER A 145 -34.83 26.29 16.83
CA SER A 145 -33.96 25.81 17.91
C SER A 145 -33.30 24.50 17.55
N HIS A 146 -32.00 24.38 17.88
CA HIS A 146 -31.23 23.14 17.74
C HIS A 146 -31.36 22.21 18.96
N THR A 147 -31.96 22.68 20.07
CA THR A 147 -32.06 21.91 21.33
C THR A 147 -33.42 21.26 21.56
N GLU A 148 -34.50 21.79 20.97
CA GLU A 148 -35.86 21.26 21.10
C GLU A 148 -36.60 21.34 19.76
N SER A 149 -37.12 20.21 19.27
CA SER A 149 -37.89 20.19 18.02
C SER A 149 -39.23 20.92 18.17
N GLY A 150 -39.53 21.82 17.22
CA GLY A 150 -40.70 22.69 17.25
C GLY A 150 -40.52 24.00 18.04
N SER A 151 -39.38 24.20 18.71
CA SER A 151 -39.01 25.47 19.35
C SER A 151 -38.26 26.39 18.38
N PHE A 152 -38.33 27.71 18.58
CA PHE A 152 -37.66 28.72 17.74
C PHE A 152 -37.31 29.99 18.54
N TYR A 153 -36.38 30.78 18.00
CA TYR A 153 -35.97 32.09 18.50
C TYR A 153 -36.42 33.18 17.53
N SER A 154 -36.85 34.34 18.04
CA SER A 154 -37.20 35.51 17.23
C SER A 154 -36.53 36.78 17.75
N GLY A 155 -36.02 37.62 16.84
CA GLY A 155 -35.25 38.82 17.15
C GLY A 155 -35.94 40.09 16.67
N SER A 156 -36.28 40.96 17.62
CA SER A 156 -36.80 42.31 17.40
C SER A 156 -35.92 43.36 18.09
N LYS A 157 -36.07 44.61 17.67
CA LYS A 157 -35.31 45.77 18.15
C LYS A 157 -36.07 46.49 19.29
N GLU A 158 -36.50 45.74 20.29
CA GLU A 158 -37.28 46.27 21.41
C GLU A 158 -36.53 47.38 22.17
N VAL A 159 -37.24 48.49 22.46
CA VAL A 159 -36.68 49.68 23.12
C VAL A 159 -36.84 49.61 24.65
N GLU A 160 -37.80 48.82 25.13
CA GLU A 160 -37.98 48.50 26.56
C GLU A 160 -37.68 47.01 26.82
N ARG A 161 -37.43 46.65 28.07
CA ARG A 161 -37.05 45.26 28.42
C ARG A 161 -38.26 44.32 28.29
N PRO A 162 -38.13 43.15 27.63
CA PRO A 162 -39.20 42.17 27.59
C PRO A 162 -39.58 41.71 29.00
N LYS A 163 -40.89 41.62 29.27
CA LYS A 163 -41.39 40.98 30.49
C LYS A 163 -41.29 39.48 30.31
N TYR A 164 -40.56 38.81 31.21
CA TYR A 164 -40.45 37.35 31.25
C TYR A 164 -41.84 36.68 31.22
N ILE A 165 -42.05 35.81 30.24
CA ILE A 165 -43.06 34.75 30.25
C ILE A 165 -42.36 33.49 29.78
N GLU A 166 -42.31 32.47 30.63
CA GLU A 166 -41.58 31.23 30.35
C GLU A 166 -42.33 30.32 29.37
N ALA A 167 -41.63 29.89 28.33
CA ALA A 167 -41.84 28.58 27.72
C ALA A 167 -40.62 27.69 28.05
N ARG A 168 -40.84 26.76 28.98
CA ARG A 168 -40.06 25.55 29.31
C ARG A 168 -39.22 24.97 28.14
N VAL A 169 -37.97 24.49 28.30
CA VAL A 169 -37.11 24.35 29.52
C VAL A 169 -35.58 24.57 29.24
N SER A 170 -34.82 24.91 30.29
CA SER A 170 -33.38 24.60 30.54
C SER A 170 -32.24 25.17 29.67
N HIS A 171 -31.49 26.09 30.30
CA HIS A 171 -30.01 26.23 30.28
C HIS A 171 -29.26 26.38 28.94
N GLY A 172 -29.02 27.63 28.54
CA GLY A 172 -27.98 28.00 27.56
C GLY A 172 -28.06 29.48 27.16
N LEU A 173 -27.35 30.38 27.87
CA LEU A 173 -27.52 31.83 27.71
C LEU A 173 -26.31 32.49 27.02
N PHE A 174 -26.50 32.98 25.79
CA PHE A 174 -25.55 33.89 25.12
C PHE A 174 -26.26 35.16 24.62
N LEU A 175 -25.63 36.32 24.86
CA LEU A 175 -26.20 37.66 24.64
C LEU A 175 -25.37 38.47 23.64
N PHE A 176 -25.86 38.62 22.40
CA PHE A 176 -25.24 39.48 21.39
C PHE A 176 -25.69 40.94 21.52
N GLY A 177 -25.09 41.67 22.45
CA GLY A 177 -25.36 43.11 22.67
C GLY A 177 -24.51 44.04 21.79
N THR A 178 -25.00 44.42 20.61
CA THR A 178 -24.28 45.36 19.72
C THR A 178 -24.50 46.83 20.10
N ARG A 179 -23.47 47.47 20.70
CA ARG A 179 -23.45 48.93 20.91
C ARG A 179 -22.87 49.68 19.69
N ARG A 180 -23.60 50.65 19.14
CA ARG A 180 -23.03 51.79 18.40
C ARG A 180 -23.63 53.12 18.85
N ARG A 181 -22.86 54.20 18.67
CA ARG A 181 -23.26 55.58 19.01
C ARG A 181 -24.36 56.08 18.06
N ALA A 182 -25.22 56.95 18.57
CA ALA A 182 -26.30 57.58 17.82
C ALA A 182 -25.79 58.62 16.79
N GLY A 183 -26.57 58.82 15.72
CA GLY A 183 -26.37 59.90 14.75
C GLY A 183 -27.36 59.83 13.58
N CYS A 184 -28.10 60.92 13.38
CA CYS A 184 -28.94 61.24 12.21
C CYS A 184 -30.12 60.30 11.85
N SER A 185 -31.32 60.75 12.18
CA SER A 185 -32.60 60.29 11.64
C SER A 185 -32.96 60.98 10.30
N CYS A 186 -33.59 60.26 9.38
CA CYS A 186 -34.53 60.81 8.38
C CYS A 186 -35.55 59.72 7.99
N PRO A 187 -36.81 60.07 7.67
CA PRO A 187 -37.88 59.09 7.47
C PRO A 187 -37.99 58.57 6.03
N CYS A 188 -38.39 57.30 5.88
CA CYS A 188 -38.88 56.73 4.63
C CYS A 188 -40.40 56.58 4.73
N SER A 189 -41.16 57.30 3.89
CA SER A 189 -42.62 57.15 3.81
C SER A 189 -42.96 55.97 2.90
N PHE A 190 -43.37 54.84 3.50
CA PHE A 190 -43.92 53.71 2.75
C PHE A 190 -45.33 54.01 2.25
N LEU A 191 -45.63 53.59 1.02
CA LEU A 191 -47.00 53.30 0.60
C LEU A 191 -47.31 51.88 1.08
N HIS A 192 -48.44 51.70 1.76
CA HIS A 192 -48.88 50.39 2.24
C HIS A 192 -49.64 49.64 1.15
N GLU A 193 -49.11 48.48 0.77
CA GLU A 193 -49.89 47.32 0.35
C GLU A 193 -49.49 46.14 1.27
N PRO A 194 -50.39 45.20 1.59
CA PRO A 194 -50.07 44.06 2.45
C PRO A 194 -49.23 43.03 1.66
N GLU A 195 -47.98 42.82 2.09
CA GLU A 195 -47.06 41.88 1.42
C GLU A 195 -47.28 40.43 1.88
N GLU A 196 -47.25 39.50 0.92
CA GLU A 196 -47.67 38.11 1.07
C GLU A 196 -46.46 37.15 1.14
N VAL A 197 -46.60 36.01 1.84
CA VAL A 197 -45.57 34.95 1.81
C VAL A 197 -45.91 33.94 0.72
N CYS A 198 -45.14 33.94 -0.37
CA CYS A 198 -45.33 33.03 -1.51
C CYS A 198 -44.44 31.78 -1.37
N ILE A 199 -45.08 30.61 -1.37
CA ILE A 199 -44.44 29.29 -1.39
C ILE A 199 -44.42 28.77 -2.83
N TRP A 200 -43.23 28.44 -3.33
CA TRP A 200 -43.01 27.87 -4.65
C TRP A 200 -42.46 26.46 -4.48
N GLU A 201 -43.02 25.48 -5.20
CA GLU A 201 -42.55 24.08 -5.17
C GLU A 201 -41.90 23.71 -6.51
N LYS A 202 -40.98 22.75 -6.45
CA LYS A 202 -40.04 22.40 -7.53
C LYS A 202 -39.71 20.90 -7.46
N PRO A 203 -39.54 20.20 -8.60
CA PRO A 203 -38.80 18.94 -8.62
C PRO A 203 -37.40 19.15 -8.00
N LEU A 204 -37.03 18.29 -7.04
CA LEU A 204 -35.90 18.44 -6.11
C LEU A 204 -34.64 19.11 -6.70
N GLY A 205 -34.23 20.24 -6.11
CA GLY A 205 -32.94 20.89 -6.38
C GLY A 205 -32.84 22.26 -5.70
N PHE A 206 -31.80 22.45 -4.88
CA PHE A 206 -31.63 23.56 -3.93
C PHE A 206 -31.65 24.99 -4.52
N GLY A 207 -31.91 25.98 -3.65
CA GLY A 207 -31.99 27.41 -3.97
C GLY A 207 -30.96 28.28 -3.23
N LEU A 208 -30.74 29.52 -3.71
CA LEU A 208 -29.60 30.36 -3.32
C LEU A 208 -29.86 31.28 -2.10
N TRP A 209 -28.77 31.55 -1.36
CA TRP A 209 -28.67 32.52 -0.26
C TRP A 209 -28.01 33.85 -0.69
N SER A 210 -27.76 34.76 0.26
CA SER A 210 -27.29 36.14 0.00
C SER A 210 -25.77 36.28 -0.14
N LEU A 211 -25.29 36.99 -1.17
CA LEU A 211 -23.90 37.03 -1.71
C LEU A 211 -22.65 37.01 -0.78
N GLN A 212 -22.74 37.26 0.53
CA GLN A 212 -21.62 37.00 1.47
C GLN A 212 -21.86 35.77 2.36
N GLY A 213 -23.09 35.58 2.86
CA GLY A 213 -23.51 34.32 3.48
C GLY A 213 -23.59 33.16 2.48
N LEU A 214 -23.77 33.45 1.19
CA LEU A 214 -23.74 32.51 0.08
C LEU A 214 -22.33 31.93 -0.12
N CYS A 215 -21.26 32.73 -0.02
CA CYS A 215 -19.91 32.21 -0.17
C CYS A 215 -19.55 31.26 0.99
N ILE A 216 -19.92 31.61 2.22
CA ILE A 216 -19.67 30.77 3.40
C ILE A 216 -20.60 29.55 3.42
N GLY A 217 -21.88 29.71 3.09
CA GLY A 217 -22.87 28.64 3.05
C GLY A 217 -22.67 27.66 1.89
N ILE A 218 -22.32 28.14 0.69
CA ILE A 218 -21.90 27.25 -0.42
C ILE A 218 -20.60 26.55 -0.05
N ALA A 219 -19.61 27.23 0.55
CA ALA A 219 -18.38 26.55 0.98
C ALA A 219 -18.69 25.45 2.02
N ALA A 220 -19.51 25.74 3.03
CA ALA A 220 -19.94 24.77 4.03
C ALA A 220 -20.67 23.57 3.39
N CYS A 221 -21.72 23.81 2.59
CA CYS A 221 -22.47 22.72 1.97
C CYS A 221 -21.65 21.95 0.91
N ILE A 222 -20.71 22.59 0.20
CA ILE A 222 -19.78 21.86 -0.69
C ILE A 222 -18.83 20.98 0.11
N LEU A 223 -18.30 21.46 1.24
CA LEU A 223 -17.44 20.66 2.12
C LEU A 223 -18.22 19.51 2.78
N GLU A 224 -19.50 19.72 3.10
CA GLU A 224 -20.42 18.72 3.62
C GLU A 224 -20.76 17.66 2.56
N ASP A 225 -21.15 18.05 1.34
CA ASP A 225 -21.36 17.15 0.19
C ASP A 225 -20.08 16.37 -0.19
N GLN A 226 -18.91 17.03 -0.15
CA GLN A 226 -17.60 16.40 -0.40
C GLN A 226 -17.24 15.39 0.71
N SER A 227 -17.49 15.74 1.99
CA SER A 227 -17.30 14.84 3.12
C SER A 227 -18.18 13.60 3.01
N ILE A 228 -19.49 13.77 2.75
CA ILE A 228 -20.44 12.66 2.53
C ILE A 228 -19.99 11.79 1.35
N THR A 229 -19.51 12.41 0.26
CA THR A 229 -18.97 11.71 -0.92
C THR A 229 -17.71 10.90 -0.58
N ALA A 230 -16.80 11.43 0.21
CA ALA A 230 -15.60 10.73 0.67
C ALA A 230 -15.94 9.55 1.60
N HIS A 231 -16.81 9.77 2.59
CA HIS A 231 -17.35 8.71 3.46
C HIS A 231 -18.05 7.62 2.66
N ALA A 232 -18.82 7.97 1.62
CA ALA A 232 -19.46 6.99 0.73
C ALA A 232 -18.43 6.17 -0.09
N ARG A 233 -17.35 6.79 -0.57
CA ARG A 233 -16.26 6.09 -1.27
C ARG A 233 -15.52 5.13 -0.34
N LEU A 234 -15.16 5.54 0.87
CA LEU A 234 -14.51 4.67 1.86
C LEU A 234 -15.41 3.51 2.30
N ARG A 235 -16.70 3.76 2.56
CA ARG A 235 -17.67 2.69 2.88
C ARG A 235 -17.79 1.66 1.75
N LYS A 236 -17.88 2.11 0.49
CA LYS A 236 -17.89 1.23 -0.70
C LYS A 236 -16.59 0.43 -0.86
N LEU A 237 -15.47 0.98 -0.39
CA LEU A 237 -14.17 0.31 -0.42
C LEU A 237 -14.06 -0.78 0.66
N GLN A 238 -14.60 -0.52 1.86
CA GLN A 238 -14.81 -1.56 2.89
C GLN A 238 -15.78 -2.68 2.45
N GLU A 239 -16.67 -2.45 1.47
CA GLU A 239 -17.44 -3.53 0.85
C GLU A 239 -16.61 -4.40 -0.10
N LEU A 240 -15.63 -3.80 -0.81
CA LEU A 240 -14.66 -4.56 -1.60
C LEU A 240 -13.72 -5.37 -0.68
N ASP A 241 -13.33 -4.79 0.46
CA ASP A 241 -12.43 -5.43 1.45
C ASP A 241 -12.95 -6.81 1.91
N LYS A 242 -14.27 -6.94 2.11
CA LYS A 242 -14.96 -8.21 2.48
C LYS A 242 -14.79 -9.32 1.45
N ALA A 243 -14.32 -9.01 0.24
CA ALA A 243 -14.08 -9.94 -0.86
C ALA A 243 -12.60 -10.04 -1.27
N THR A 244 -11.71 -9.61 -0.38
CA THR A 244 -10.24 -9.71 -0.44
C THR A 244 -9.71 -10.43 0.82
N LYS A 245 -8.51 -11.00 0.76
CA LYS A 245 -7.85 -11.88 1.74
C LYS A 245 -6.34 -11.63 1.91
N ILE A 246 -5.69 -10.90 1.01
CA ILE A 246 -4.26 -10.54 1.13
C ILE A 246 -4.19 -9.15 1.73
N PRO A 247 -3.78 -8.99 3.00
CA PRO A 247 -3.55 -7.68 3.57
C PRO A 247 -2.21 -7.11 3.12
N PHE A 248 -2.23 -5.83 2.79
CA PHE A 248 -1.11 -4.94 3.00
C PHE A 248 -1.36 -4.10 4.25
N ILE A 249 -0.28 -3.77 4.96
CA ILE A 249 -0.28 -2.76 6.02
C ILE A 249 0.88 -1.83 5.79
N MET A 250 0.61 -0.53 5.88
CA MET A 250 1.62 0.49 6.02
C MET A 250 1.56 1.03 7.43
N VAL A 251 2.71 1.06 8.09
CA VAL A 251 2.92 1.89 9.28
C VAL A 251 3.77 3.07 8.85
N GLU A 252 3.29 4.29 9.07
CA GLU A 252 4.01 5.52 8.74
C GLU A 252 4.44 6.22 10.03
N LEU A 253 5.75 6.33 10.21
CA LEU A 253 6.37 7.04 11.33
C LEU A 253 6.62 8.50 10.91
N ARG A 254 5.98 9.47 11.57
CA ARG A 254 6.23 10.91 11.36
C ARG A 254 6.87 11.52 12.60
N GLY A 255 8.13 11.92 12.49
CA GLY A 255 8.89 12.64 13.50
C GLY A 255 8.98 14.13 13.19
N GLY A 256 8.87 14.99 14.20
CA GLY A 256 8.95 16.44 14.03
C GLY A 256 9.34 17.18 15.31
N GLY A 257 9.85 18.41 15.17
CA GLY A 257 10.38 19.24 16.26
C GLY A 257 9.35 19.82 17.24
N GLY A 258 8.19 19.18 17.41
CA GLY A 258 7.12 19.61 18.33
C GLY A 258 6.22 18.45 18.71
N GLU A 259 5.47 17.94 17.74
CA GLU A 259 4.64 16.73 17.87
C GLU A 259 5.10 15.67 16.86
N SER A 260 4.78 14.41 17.11
CA SER A 260 5.21 13.25 16.31
C SER A 260 4.15 12.15 16.41
N TYR A 261 3.97 11.40 15.33
CA TYR A 261 2.81 10.54 15.13
C TYR A 261 3.16 9.21 14.46
N ILE A 262 2.29 8.23 14.66
CA ILE A 262 2.29 6.96 13.92
C ILE A 262 0.90 6.76 13.33
N GLU A 263 0.83 6.62 12.01
CA GLU A 263 -0.37 6.27 11.26
C GLU A 263 -0.29 4.80 10.81
N ILE A 264 -1.41 4.08 10.89
CA ILE A 264 -1.53 2.70 10.38
C ILE A 264 -2.63 2.66 9.32
N CYS A 265 -2.30 2.22 8.11
CA CYS A 265 -3.21 2.09 6.98
C CYS A 265 -3.23 0.64 6.48
N GLY A 266 -4.41 0.09 6.16
CA GLY A 266 -4.55 -1.25 5.59
C GLY A 266 -5.75 -2.04 6.11
N LYS A 267 -5.57 -3.35 6.28
CA LYS A 267 -6.59 -4.28 6.80
C LYS A 267 -6.15 -4.88 8.14
N ASP A 268 -7.04 -4.91 9.14
CA ASP A 268 -6.84 -5.75 10.33
C ASP A 268 -7.11 -7.23 10.01
N GLU A 269 -6.16 -7.84 9.33
CA GLU A 269 -6.07 -9.28 9.17
C GLU A 269 -5.11 -9.87 10.21
N TYR A 270 -5.32 -11.14 10.58
CA TYR A 270 -4.57 -11.82 11.64
C TYR A 270 -4.64 -11.19 13.06
N GLY A 271 -5.42 -10.12 13.25
CA GLY A 271 -5.53 -9.38 14.52
C GLY A 271 -4.36 -8.43 14.81
N VAL A 272 -3.59 -8.09 13.77
CA VAL A 272 -2.39 -7.26 13.81
C VAL A 272 -2.61 -5.87 14.39
N TYR A 273 -3.79 -5.26 14.26
CA TYR A 273 -4.05 -3.96 14.88
C TYR A 273 -4.06 -4.06 16.40
N GLY A 274 -4.53 -5.18 16.98
CA GLY A 274 -4.45 -5.44 18.42
C GLY A 274 -3.03 -5.72 18.92
N PHE A 275 -2.17 -6.31 18.09
CA PHE A 275 -0.75 -6.49 18.40
C PHE A 275 0.03 -5.17 18.32
N LEU A 276 -0.17 -4.37 17.26
CA LEU A 276 0.45 -3.06 17.10
C LEU A 276 -0.03 -2.05 18.14
N ASP A 277 -1.33 -2.02 18.46
CA ASP A 277 -1.87 -1.22 19.57
C ASP A 277 -1.15 -1.53 20.89
N LYS A 278 -0.98 -2.82 21.20
CA LYS A 278 -0.24 -3.26 22.38
C LYS A 278 1.23 -2.83 22.36
N PHE A 279 1.95 -3.11 21.26
CA PHE A 279 3.37 -2.77 21.12
C PHE A 279 3.61 -1.26 21.25
N LEU A 280 2.83 -0.45 20.53
CA LEU A 280 2.98 1.00 20.55
C LEU A 280 2.63 1.60 21.92
N THR A 281 1.58 1.11 22.58
CA THR A 281 1.16 1.66 23.89
C THR A 281 1.98 1.13 25.08
N GLU A 282 2.33 -0.16 25.13
CA GLU A 282 3.08 -0.76 26.25
C GLU A 282 4.61 -0.60 26.11
N GLU A 283 5.19 -0.76 24.92
CA GLU A 283 6.65 -0.73 24.73
C GLU A 283 7.16 0.66 24.31
N TRP A 284 6.46 1.35 23.39
CA TRP A 284 6.87 2.68 22.91
C TRP A 284 6.20 3.84 23.68
N SER A 285 5.31 3.54 24.63
CA SER A 285 4.56 4.54 25.43
C SER A 285 3.74 5.53 24.59
N CYS A 286 3.35 5.16 23.37
CA CYS A 286 2.50 5.95 22.50
C CYS A 286 1.09 6.10 23.09
N GLN A 287 0.47 7.28 22.96
CA GLN A 287 -0.96 7.43 23.28
C GLN A 287 -1.76 7.32 21.98
N LYS A 288 -2.69 6.37 21.95
CA LYS A 288 -3.69 6.24 20.87
C LYS A 288 -4.56 7.50 20.79
N LEU A 289 -4.76 7.98 19.58
CA LEU A 289 -5.59 9.14 19.26
C LEU A 289 -6.86 8.69 18.54
N ASP A 290 -7.83 9.60 18.43
CA ASP A 290 -8.96 9.40 17.53
C ASP A 290 -8.49 9.59 16.09
N ALA A 291 -8.77 8.61 15.23
CA ALA A 291 -8.46 8.66 13.81
C ALA A 291 -9.65 9.14 12.96
N GLY A 292 -10.84 9.27 13.55
CA GLY A 292 -12.13 9.37 12.83
C GLY A 292 -12.74 8.00 12.52
N ASP A 293 -14.02 7.98 12.14
CA ASP A 293 -14.70 6.76 11.65
C ASP A 293 -15.55 7.04 10.38
N LEU A 294 -16.42 6.11 9.97
CA LEU A 294 -17.21 6.23 8.73
C LEU A 294 -18.69 6.60 8.93
N SER A 295 -19.03 7.13 10.10
CA SER A 295 -20.26 7.88 10.36
C SER A 295 -20.23 9.25 9.68
N ASP A 296 -21.38 9.70 9.16
CA ASP A 296 -21.47 10.96 8.41
C ASP A 296 -21.33 12.22 9.30
N ASP A 297 -21.27 12.06 10.64
CA ASP A 297 -21.12 13.12 11.64
C ASP A 297 -19.74 13.17 12.34
N THR A 298 -18.79 12.31 11.99
CA THR A 298 -17.39 12.39 12.49
C THR A 298 -16.42 13.02 11.49
N GLN A 299 -15.17 13.27 11.92
CA GLN A 299 -14.12 13.79 11.05
C GLN A 299 -13.56 12.65 10.19
N LEU A 300 -13.57 12.80 8.86
CA LEU A 300 -13.18 11.74 7.92
C LEU A 300 -11.78 11.15 8.23
N PRO A 301 -11.62 9.82 8.36
CA PRO A 301 -10.36 9.19 8.67
C PRO A 301 -9.38 9.24 7.49
N PHE A 302 -8.13 9.59 7.80
CA PHE A 302 -7.01 9.58 6.85
C PHE A 302 -6.14 8.31 6.97
N CYS A 303 -6.18 7.66 8.13
CA CYS A 303 -5.59 6.35 8.42
C CYS A 303 -6.60 5.48 9.19
N ASP A 304 -6.33 4.18 9.29
CA ASP A 304 -7.19 3.22 10.00
C ASP A 304 -6.89 3.14 11.52
N ALA A 305 -5.74 3.65 11.97
CA ALA A 305 -5.44 3.95 13.38
C ALA A 305 -4.33 5.00 13.53
N LEU A 306 -4.46 5.88 14.53
CA LEU A 306 -3.54 6.99 14.81
C LEU A 306 -3.01 6.95 16.25
N TYR A 307 -1.73 7.27 16.43
CA TYR A 307 -1.06 7.37 17.74
C TYR A 307 -0.14 8.58 17.78
N SER A 308 -0.02 9.23 18.95
CA SER A 308 1.08 10.15 19.24
C SER A 308 2.32 9.37 19.67
N TRP A 309 3.50 9.82 19.25
CA TRP A 309 4.75 9.07 19.30
C TRP A 309 5.85 9.82 20.08
N PRO A 310 5.92 9.65 21.42
CA PRO A 310 6.88 10.37 22.26
C PRO A 310 8.32 9.83 22.17
N PHE A 311 8.55 8.76 21.40
CA PHE A 311 9.86 8.10 21.28
C PHE A 311 10.72 8.69 20.14
N PHE A 312 10.18 9.51 19.23
CA PHE A 312 10.99 10.18 18.21
C PHE A 312 12.03 11.12 18.82
N LYS A 313 13.26 11.07 18.31
CA LYS A 313 14.38 11.94 18.71
C LYS A 313 15.13 12.44 17.48
N ALA A 314 15.43 13.74 17.48
CA ALA A 314 16.34 14.37 16.54
C ALA A 314 17.34 15.28 17.28
N ALA A 315 18.56 15.40 16.79
CA ALA A 315 19.65 16.13 17.45
C ALA A 315 20.67 16.74 16.47
N GLY A 316 21.36 17.78 16.95
CA GLY A 316 22.45 18.45 16.22
C GLY A 316 21.99 19.32 15.04
N GLU A 317 22.98 19.89 14.34
CA GLU A 317 22.80 20.55 13.04
C GLU A 317 22.94 19.56 11.87
N GLU A 318 23.51 18.38 12.13
CA GLU A 318 23.84 17.32 11.17
C GLU A 318 22.69 16.30 10.99
N GLY A 319 21.46 16.67 11.36
CA GLY A 319 20.25 15.90 11.07
C GLY A 319 20.14 14.50 11.69
N LEU A 320 20.89 14.22 12.76
CA LEU A 320 20.85 12.94 13.48
C LEU A 320 19.43 12.68 14.02
N SER A 321 18.88 11.49 13.78
CA SER A 321 17.55 11.11 14.27
C SER A 321 17.43 9.60 14.49
N ASN A 322 16.58 9.17 15.42
CA ASN A 322 16.41 7.75 15.73
C ASN A 322 15.45 7.00 14.78
N MET A 323 15.18 7.55 13.59
CA MET A 323 14.21 7.00 12.64
C MET A 323 14.64 5.61 12.10
N GLY A 324 15.93 5.40 11.82
CA GLY A 324 16.46 4.09 11.39
C GLY A 324 16.29 3.02 12.48
N LEU A 325 16.61 3.35 13.73
CA LEU A 325 16.45 2.47 14.88
C LEU A 325 14.98 2.16 15.19
N ALA A 326 14.10 3.16 15.15
CA ALA A 326 12.65 2.97 15.30
C ALA A 326 12.09 2.05 14.21
N THR A 327 12.49 2.30 12.95
CA THR A 327 12.14 1.47 11.80
C THR A 327 12.55 0.02 12.02
N MET A 328 13.81 -0.23 12.40
CA MET A 328 14.32 -1.59 12.57
C MET A 328 13.71 -2.33 13.78
N ARG A 329 13.38 -1.61 14.86
CA ARG A 329 12.62 -2.19 16.00
C ARG A 329 11.20 -2.59 15.61
N LEU A 330 10.51 -1.78 14.79
CA LEU A 330 9.19 -2.14 14.27
C LEU A 330 9.27 -3.30 13.25
N VAL A 331 10.31 -3.33 12.42
CA VAL A 331 10.58 -4.44 11.49
C VAL A 331 10.81 -5.75 12.25
N ASP A 332 11.62 -5.76 13.32
CA ASP A 332 11.82 -6.96 14.13
C ASP A 332 10.52 -7.43 14.79
N TYR A 333 9.74 -6.51 15.39
CA TYR A 333 8.44 -6.85 15.96
C TYR A 333 7.48 -7.47 14.91
N MET A 334 7.29 -6.80 13.79
CA MET A 334 6.36 -7.24 12.74
C MET A 334 6.83 -8.52 12.05
N CYS A 335 8.11 -8.63 11.69
CA CYS A 335 8.64 -9.78 10.95
C CYS A 335 8.98 -10.95 11.85
N ASN A 336 9.82 -10.73 12.85
CA ASN A 336 10.44 -11.79 13.63
C ASN A 336 9.55 -12.28 14.77
N GLN A 337 8.57 -11.48 15.23
CA GLN A 337 7.56 -11.91 16.21
C GLN A 337 6.19 -12.19 15.57
N LEU A 338 5.68 -11.30 14.72
CA LEU A 338 4.34 -11.46 14.11
C LEU A 338 4.32 -12.15 12.73
N SER A 339 5.47 -12.60 12.22
CA SER A 339 5.63 -13.26 10.90
C SER A 339 5.30 -12.40 9.66
N TRP A 340 5.04 -11.09 9.78
CA TRP A 340 4.73 -10.23 8.63
C TRP A 340 5.92 -10.09 7.69
N THR A 341 5.66 -9.88 6.41
CA THR A 341 6.73 -9.82 5.40
C THR A 341 7.14 -8.38 5.15
N LEU A 342 8.39 -8.01 5.43
CA LEU A 342 8.90 -6.69 5.03
C LEU A 342 8.85 -6.56 3.50
N GLY A 343 8.09 -5.59 3.02
CA GLY A 343 7.87 -5.30 1.61
C GLY A 343 8.78 -4.19 1.11
N VAL A 344 8.59 -2.97 1.63
CA VAL A 344 9.32 -1.76 1.24
C VAL A 344 9.51 -0.87 2.48
N ILE A 345 10.64 -0.16 2.55
CA ILE A 345 10.86 0.98 3.44
C ILE A 345 11.22 2.15 2.55
N ASN A 346 10.41 3.20 2.59
CA ASN A 346 10.61 4.46 1.92
C ASN A 346 10.42 5.60 2.92
N GLY A 347 10.99 6.77 2.68
CA GLY A 347 10.83 7.90 3.56
C GLY A 347 11.30 9.21 2.94
N GLY A 348 11.23 10.26 3.73
CA GLY A 348 11.72 11.57 3.37
C GLY A 348 12.08 12.37 4.60
N ASN A 349 12.84 13.44 4.40
CA ASN A 349 13.09 14.44 5.42
C ASN A 349 12.83 15.83 4.83
N VAL A 350 12.41 16.76 5.69
CA VAL A 350 12.22 18.19 5.37
C VAL A 350 12.66 19.04 6.56
N GLY A 351 12.78 20.35 6.33
CA GLY A 351 13.35 21.29 7.30
C GLY A 351 14.84 21.56 7.04
N SER A 352 15.35 22.62 7.67
CA SER A 352 16.71 23.15 7.43
C SER A 352 17.84 22.18 7.83
N LYS A 353 17.54 21.21 8.68
CA LYS A 353 18.46 20.23 9.29
C LYS A 353 18.00 18.80 9.05
N GLY A 354 16.88 18.58 8.36
CA GLY A 354 16.20 17.27 8.33
C GLY A 354 15.54 16.94 9.68
N GLU A 355 15.09 17.97 10.40
CA GLU A 355 14.45 17.88 11.72
C GLU A 355 13.01 17.35 11.68
N VAL A 356 12.40 17.29 10.49
CA VAL A 356 11.14 16.59 10.22
C VAL A 356 11.42 15.37 9.38
N ARG A 357 10.94 14.20 9.83
CA ARG A 357 11.24 12.87 9.29
C ARG A 357 9.95 12.11 9.02
N GLU A 358 9.87 11.43 7.88
CA GLU A 358 8.75 10.56 7.52
C GLU A 358 9.28 9.22 7.02
N GLN A 359 8.71 8.12 7.49
CA GLN A 359 9.10 6.77 7.08
C GLN A 359 7.88 5.88 6.90
N GLN A 360 7.55 5.54 5.65
CA GLN A 360 6.53 4.56 5.30
C GLN A 360 7.14 3.15 5.25
N ILE A 361 6.64 2.27 6.11
CA ILE A 361 7.11 0.89 6.27
C ILE A 361 5.97 -0.02 5.87
N ILE A 362 6.08 -0.69 4.71
CA ILE A 362 5.02 -1.50 4.13
C ILE A 362 5.30 -2.98 4.35
N PHE A 363 4.38 -3.63 5.05
CA PHE A 363 4.35 -5.05 5.32
C PHE A 363 3.33 -5.76 4.40
N LYS A 364 3.76 -6.88 3.83
CA LYS A 364 2.94 -7.83 3.07
C LYS A 364 2.48 -8.97 4.00
N ALA A 365 1.46 -9.70 3.58
CA ALA A 365 0.89 -10.85 4.29
C ALA A 365 1.95 -11.77 4.97
N PRO A 366 1.66 -12.31 6.17
CA PRO A 366 2.61 -13.13 6.92
C PRO A 366 3.11 -14.39 6.22
N HIS A 367 4.42 -14.64 6.31
CA HIS A 367 5.09 -15.83 5.76
C HIS A 367 5.98 -16.47 6.86
N PRO A 368 5.98 -17.82 7.01
CA PRO A 368 6.64 -18.50 8.12
C PRO A 368 8.12 -18.15 8.32
N MET A 369 8.87 -18.02 7.22
CA MET A 369 10.31 -17.76 7.31
C MET A 369 10.66 -16.43 7.98
N ASN A 370 9.74 -15.45 8.06
CA ASN A 370 10.01 -14.17 8.73
C ASN A 370 10.36 -14.35 10.23
N LEU A 371 9.85 -15.40 10.89
CA LEU A 371 10.23 -15.77 12.27
C LEU A 371 11.72 -16.14 12.42
N VAL A 372 12.40 -16.48 11.33
CA VAL A 372 13.82 -16.91 11.30
C VAL A 372 14.66 -16.12 10.29
N SER A 373 14.10 -15.07 9.70
CA SER A 373 14.76 -14.18 8.75
C SER A 373 14.99 -12.83 9.41
N THR A 374 16.19 -12.64 9.94
CA THR A 374 16.60 -11.39 10.57
C THR A 374 16.84 -10.29 9.52
N HIS A 375 16.78 -9.05 9.98
CA HIS A 375 16.95 -7.85 9.16
C HIS A 375 18.04 -6.94 9.74
N VAL A 376 18.82 -6.31 8.86
CA VAL A 376 19.78 -5.25 9.22
C VAL A 376 19.67 -4.06 8.27
N MET A 377 19.82 -2.85 8.80
CA MET A 377 19.92 -1.60 8.07
C MET A 377 21.36 -1.08 8.13
N VAL A 378 21.84 -0.58 6.99
CA VAL A 378 23.01 0.28 6.90
C VAL A 378 22.53 1.65 6.42
N GLU A 379 22.72 2.69 7.23
CA GLU A 379 22.44 4.08 6.83
C GLU A 379 23.76 4.85 6.65
N LEU A 380 24.08 5.21 5.41
CA LEU A 380 25.21 6.07 5.07
C LEU A 380 24.80 7.52 5.22
N ARG A 381 25.56 8.35 5.96
CA ARG A 381 25.21 9.75 6.22
C ARG A 381 26.40 10.67 5.92
N SER A 382 26.28 11.51 4.88
CA SER A 382 27.43 12.28 4.35
C SER A 382 27.95 13.39 5.26
N ALA A 383 27.30 13.61 6.42
CA ALA A 383 27.86 14.35 7.55
C ALA A 383 29.15 13.72 8.12
N GLY A 384 29.42 12.44 7.87
CA GLY A 384 30.64 11.75 8.30
C GLY A 384 30.40 10.46 9.10
N TYR A 385 29.22 9.84 8.96
CA TYR A 385 28.81 8.69 9.77
C TYR A 385 28.22 7.55 8.93
N VAL A 386 28.29 6.35 9.48
CA VAL A 386 27.53 5.16 9.06
C VAL A 386 26.82 4.63 10.29
N GLU A 387 25.51 4.49 10.22
CA GLU A 387 24.69 3.98 11.31
C GLU A 387 24.19 2.58 10.96
N LEU A 388 24.31 1.64 11.91
CA LEU A 388 23.88 0.26 11.76
C LEU A 388 22.74 -0.02 12.76
N CYS A 389 21.66 -0.64 12.29
CA CYS A 389 20.51 -1.01 13.12
C CYS A 389 19.98 -2.41 12.78
N GLY A 390 19.51 -3.18 13.76
CA GLY A 390 18.88 -4.49 13.53
C GLY A 390 19.11 -5.51 14.65
N SER A 391 18.33 -6.60 14.64
CA SER A 391 18.36 -7.60 15.72
C SER A 391 19.50 -8.63 15.63
N GLU A 392 20.13 -8.79 14.47
CA GLU A 392 21.20 -9.79 14.26
C GLU A 392 22.59 -9.23 14.61
N ALA A 393 22.97 -9.35 15.89
CA ALA A 393 24.24 -8.86 16.42
C ALA A 393 25.48 -9.42 15.69
N GLY A 394 25.42 -10.64 15.15
CA GLY A 394 26.53 -11.20 14.34
C GLY A 394 26.71 -10.46 13.02
N ALA A 395 25.62 -10.07 12.37
CA ALA A 395 25.65 -9.30 11.14
C ALA A 395 26.09 -7.84 11.40
N LEU A 396 25.59 -7.19 12.46
CA LEU A 396 26.05 -5.86 12.87
C LEU A 396 27.56 -5.84 13.17
N THR A 397 28.07 -6.86 13.87
CA THR A 397 29.50 -6.99 14.16
C THR A 397 30.33 -7.15 12.88
N THR A 398 29.86 -7.97 11.94
CA THR A 398 30.54 -8.19 10.65
C THR A 398 30.54 -6.94 9.76
N LEU A 399 29.43 -6.17 9.76
CA LEU A 399 29.33 -4.87 9.09
C LEU A 399 30.29 -3.85 9.70
N ARG A 400 30.35 -3.73 11.04
CA ARG A 400 31.32 -2.89 11.76
C ARG A 400 32.75 -3.20 11.34
N GLU A 401 33.17 -4.47 11.41
CA GLU A 401 34.53 -4.89 11.08
C GLU A 401 34.89 -4.64 9.60
N HIS A 402 33.91 -4.71 8.70
CA HIS A 402 34.08 -4.30 7.31
C HIS A 402 34.30 -2.78 7.18
N PHE A 403 33.49 -1.94 7.83
CA PHE A 403 33.66 -0.48 7.78
C PHE A 403 34.97 -0.01 8.45
N GLU A 404 35.34 -0.60 9.58
CA GLU A 404 36.65 -0.42 10.23
C GLU A 404 37.79 -0.80 9.25
N SER A 405 37.71 -1.95 8.60
CA SER A 405 38.77 -2.46 7.72
C SER A 405 38.88 -1.75 6.36
N GLN A 406 37.78 -1.29 5.77
CA GLN A 406 37.78 -0.71 4.41
C GLN A 406 37.91 0.81 4.43
N TYR A 407 37.25 1.49 5.38
CA TYR A 407 37.13 2.95 5.38
C TYR A 407 37.86 3.62 6.56
N GLY A 408 38.45 2.82 7.47
CA GLY A 408 39.07 3.34 8.69
C GLY A 408 38.04 3.97 9.62
N ALA A 409 36.85 3.36 9.71
CA ALA A 409 35.80 3.79 10.62
C ALA A 409 36.20 3.54 12.08
N GLU A 410 35.71 4.38 13.00
CA GLU A 410 35.84 4.20 14.45
C GLU A 410 34.44 4.26 15.10
N VAL A 411 34.18 3.48 16.15
CA VAL A 411 32.89 3.51 16.87
C VAL A 411 32.78 4.80 17.67
N GLU A 412 31.70 5.56 17.49
CA GLU A 412 31.43 6.79 18.26
C GLU A 412 30.43 6.48 19.38
N GLU A 413 30.87 6.59 20.64
CA GLU A 413 30.04 6.34 21.82
C GLU A 413 28.88 7.34 21.97
N GLY A 414 27.86 7.00 22.77
CA GLY A 414 26.78 7.92 23.16
C GLY A 414 25.66 8.10 22.13
N HIS A 415 25.63 7.25 21.11
CA HIS A 415 24.63 7.27 20.03
C HIS A 415 23.54 6.18 20.19
N ASP A 416 23.54 5.45 21.30
CA ASP A 416 22.69 4.30 21.64
C ASP A 416 21.17 4.60 21.61
N GLU A 417 20.78 5.88 21.62
CA GLU A 417 19.39 6.32 21.48
C GLU A 417 18.94 6.52 20.01
N PHE A 418 19.88 6.49 19.06
CA PHE A 418 19.71 6.82 17.65
C PHE A 418 19.94 5.63 16.72
N CYS A 419 20.94 4.78 17.00
CA CYS A 419 21.24 3.54 16.27
C CYS A 419 21.88 2.48 17.18
N ASP A 420 21.94 1.22 16.72
CA ASP A 420 22.53 0.11 17.50
C ASP A 420 24.06 0.11 17.46
N ILE A 421 24.67 0.61 16.36
CA ILE A 421 26.10 0.97 16.28
C ILE A 421 26.25 2.24 15.43
N CYS A 422 26.86 3.29 15.99
CA CYS A 422 27.30 4.48 15.24
C CYS A 422 28.79 4.36 14.88
N LEU A 423 29.12 4.55 13.61
CA LEU A 423 30.49 4.53 13.09
C LEU A 423 30.82 5.89 12.48
N LYS A 424 31.91 6.48 12.93
CA LYS A 424 32.45 7.74 12.41
C LYS A 424 33.51 7.44 11.38
N VAL A 425 33.42 8.06 10.21
CA VAL A 425 34.30 7.75 9.08
C VAL A 425 35.19 8.94 8.72
N GLY A 426 36.44 8.64 8.33
CA GLY A 426 37.38 9.67 7.88
C GLY A 426 36.89 10.40 6.62
N SER A 427 37.38 11.62 6.41
CA SER A 427 37.01 12.51 5.30
C SER A 427 37.47 12.04 3.89
N GLY A 428 37.68 10.74 3.72
CA GLY A 428 37.98 10.08 2.46
C GLY A 428 36.87 9.16 1.94
N MET A 429 35.89 8.78 2.79
CA MET A 429 34.75 7.96 2.37
C MET A 429 33.73 8.78 1.58
N PHE A 430 33.12 9.79 2.23
CA PHE A 430 32.20 10.71 1.57
C PHE A 430 32.97 11.82 0.84
N LYS A 431 32.68 12.02 -0.44
CA LYS A 431 33.40 12.93 -1.35
C LYS A 431 32.40 13.74 -2.17
N GLU A 432 32.56 15.06 -2.20
CA GLU A 432 31.66 15.99 -2.90
C GLU A 432 32.41 16.94 -3.86
N ARG A 433 31.70 17.56 -4.82
CA ARG A 433 32.32 18.42 -5.85
C ARG A 433 31.54 19.70 -6.13
N GLY A 434 32.23 20.83 -5.98
CA GLY A 434 31.76 22.13 -6.48
C GLY A 434 30.76 22.80 -5.56
N ARG A 435 29.54 23.07 -6.07
CA ARG A 435 28.42 23.76 -5.39
C ARG A 435 27.06 23.27 -5.90
N SER A 436 27.01 21.97 -6.14
CA SER A 436 25.91 21.19 -6.69
C SER A 436 26.16 19.78 -6.17
N GLY A 437 25.13 19.08 -5.70
CA GLY A 437 25.27 17.79 -5.00
C GLY A 437 25.71 16.60 -5.84
N GLU A 438 26.77 16.78 -6.64
CA GLU A 438 27.61 15.74 -7.22
C GLU A 438 28.54 15.21 -6.12
N ASN A 439 28.29 13.99 -5.70
CA ASN A 439 29.05 13.27 -4.69
C ASN A 439 29.07 11.77 -5.02
N ASN A 440 29.79 10.98 -4.23
CA ASN A 440 29.97 9.55 -4.47
C ASN A 440 28.94 8.66 -3.75
N ILE A 441 27.80 9.17 -3.27
CA ILE A 441 26.90 8.32 -2.47
C ILE A 441 26.35 7.14 -3.25
N GLY A 442 25.95 7.33 -4.53
CA GLY A 442 25.48 6.22 -5.38
C GLY A 442 26.52 5.14 -5.61
N GLN A 443 27.81 5.53 -5.71
CA GLN A 443 28.91 4.57 -5.79
C GLN A 443 29.01 3.77 -4.48
N LEU A 444 29.05 4.45 -3.33
CA LEU A 444 29.07 3.81 -2.01
C LEU A 444 27.84 2.90 -1.79
N THR A 445 26.65 3.31 -2.24
CA THR A 445 25.42 2.49 -2.20
C THR A 445 25.63 1.18 -2.95
N SER A 446 26.17 1.21 -4.18
CA SER A 446 26.45 -0.01 -4.95
C SER A 446 27.56 -0.88 -4.31
N GLU A 447 28.64 -0.27 -3.82
CA GLU A 447 29.78 -0.95 -3.18
C GLU A 447 29.36 -1.62 -1.85
N VAL A 448 28.51 -0.97 -1.07
CA VAL A 448 27.94 -1.52 0.18
C VAL A 448 26.92 -2.62 -0.12
N CYS A 449 26.07 -2.49 -1.15
CA CYS A 449 25.14 -3.55 -1.54
C CYS A 449 25.87 -4.83 -1.97
N ASP A 450 26.92 -4.71 -2.79
CA ASP A 450 27.77 -5.86 -3.18
C ASP A 450 28.55 -6.43 -1.99
N SER A 451 29.12 -5.58 -1.14
CA SER A 451 29.89 -6.02 0.03
C SER A 451 29.01 -6.74 1.05
N ALA A 452 27.84 -6.20 1.39
CA ALA A 452 26.93 -6.76 2.39
C ALA A 452 26.47 -8.17 2.04
N VAL A 453 26.02 -8.42 0.80
CA VAL A 453 25.59 -9.78 0.38
C VAL A 453 26.75 -10.78 0.28
N THR A 454 27.99 -10.29 0.22
CA THR A 454 29.20 -11.11 0.17
C THR A 454 29.72 -11.47 1.57
N ILE A 455 29.74 -10.50 2.50
CA ILE A 455 30.23 -10.70 3.88
C ILE A 455 29.16 -11.26 4.83
N LEU A 456 27.87 -11.19 4.46
CA LEU A 456 26.74 -11.76 5.20
C LEU A 456 26.06 -12.88 4.40
N PRO A 457 26.59 -14.13 4.42
CA PRO A 457 26.05 -15.22 3.60
C PRO A 457 24.56 -15.49 3.80
N GLY A 458 23.79 -15.33 2.72
CA GLY A 458 22.35 -15.54 2.71
C GLY A 458 21.51 -14.28 2.94
N PHE A 459 22.12 -13.13 3.23
CA PHE A 459 21.42 -11.84 3.18
C PHE A 459 21.20 -11.38 1.74
N SER A 460 20.10 -10.67 1.50
CA SER A 460 19.82 -9.95 0.26
C SER A 460 19.20 -8.58 0.53
N LEU A 461 19.44 -7.62 -0.36
CA LEU A 461 18.88 -6.28 -0.29
C LEU A 461 17.35 -6.32 -0.53
N VAL A 462 16.58 -5.77 0.41
CA VAL A 462 15.11 -5.66 0.31
C VAL A 462 14.70 -4.34 -0.32
N THR A 463 15.29 -3.24 0.12
CA THR A 463 14.85 -1.88 -0.20
C THR A 463 15.98 -0.87 0.03
N ILE A 464 15.96 0.23 -0.73
CA ILE A 464 16.83 1.40 -0.54
C ILE A 464 15.96 2.65 -0.43
N ASN A 465 16.36 3.56 0.45
CA ASN A 465 15.73 4.85 0.66
C ASN A 465 16.81 5.94 0.72
N GLY A 466 16.49 7.18 0.33
CA GLY A 466 17.48 8.27 0.23
C GLY A 466 16.88 9.63 0.60
N GLY A 467 17.64 10.42 1.35
CA GLY A 467 17.17 11.70 1.92
C GLY A 467 18.21 12.82 1.84
N ASN A 468 17.76 14.08 1.95
CA ASN A 468 18.54 15.27 1.60
C ASN A 468 18.29 16.45 2.56
N TYR A 469 19.22 16.72 3.48
CA TYR A 469 19.08 17.74 4.52
C TYR A 469 20.19 18.81 4.47
N GLY A 470 20.02 19.88 5.27
CA GLY A 470 20.85 21.09 5.23
C GLY A 470 20.21 22.23 4.42
N ASP A 471 20.54 23.48 4.76
CA ASP A 471 19.97 24.73 4.19
C ASP A 471 19.91 24.80 2.64
N ASP A 472 20.80 24.09 1.93
CA ASP A 472 20.74 23.95 0.47
C ASP A 472 20.88 22.51 -0.05
N GLY A 473 20.58 21.52 0.81
CA GLY A 473 20.76 20.09 0.53
C GLY A 473 22.23 19.64 0.62
N SER A 474 22.97 20.21 1.59
CA SER A 474 24.41 19.99 1.79
C SER A 474 24.78 18.60 2.30
N HIS A 475 23.79 17.82 2.75
CA HIS A 475 24.00 16.45 3.24
C HIS A 475 23.04 15.47 2.59
N ARG A 476 23.53 14.25 2.38
CA ARG A 476 22.79 13.10 1.92
C ARG A 476 22.70 12.07 3.02
N GLU A 477 21.65 11.26 2.98
CA GLU A 477 21.60 9.95 3.62
C GLU A 477 21.13 8.88 2.63
N GLN A 478 21.58 7.64 2.84
CA GLN A 478 21.10 6.48 2.11
C GLN A 478 20.94 5.30 3.06
N GLN A 479 19.70 4.86 3.25
CA GLN A 479 19.36 3.64 3.96
C GLN A 479 19.34 2.46 2.97
N MET A 480 19.96 1.35 3.35
CA MET A 480 19.88 0.06 2.66
C MET A 480 19.49 -1.00 3.69
N VAL A 481 18.39 -1.72 3.46
CA VAL A 481 17.90 -2.76 4.38
C VAL A 481 18.03 -4.13 3.75
N PHE A 482 18.67 -5.04 4.47
CA PHE A 482 18.97 -6.41 4.05
C PHE A 482 18.21 -7.41 4.93
N ARG A 483 17.77 -8.52 4.34
CA ARG A 483 17.08 -9.63 5.02
C ARG A 483 17.82 -10.94 4.78
N TRP A 484 17.92 -11.80 5.79
CA TRP A 484 18.38 -13.17 5.62
C TRP A 484 17.28 -14.05 4.98
N ASP A 485 17.30 -14.20 3.65
CA ASP A 485 16.31 -14.98 2.90
C ASP A 485 16.91 -15.98 1.90
N ASN A 486 18.24 -15.99 1.74
CA ASN A 486 18.97 -16.81 0.77
C ASN A 486 18.50 -16.62 -0.68
N HIS A 487 18.15 -15.38 -1.06
CA HIS A 487 17.64 -15.01 -2.40
C HIS A 487 18.44 -15.67 -3.56
N PRO A 488 17.79 -16.18 -4.62
CA PRO A 488 18.46 -16.96 -5.68
C PRO A 488 19.63 -16.26 -6.38
N LEU A 489 19.62 -14.93 -6.44
CA LEU A 489 20.68 -14.14 -7.07
C LEU A 489 21.97 -14.06 -6.23
N ARG A 490 21.93 -14.38 -4.93
CA ARG A 490 23.08 -14.48 -4.02
C ARG A 490 24.02 -13.26 -4.08
N GLU A 491 25.22 -13.46 -4.62
CA GLU A 491 26.33 -12.50 -4.77
C GLU A 491 26.35 -11.80 -6.16
N ALA A 492 25.33 -11.99 -7.01
CA ALA A 492 25.28 -11.34 -8.33
C ALA A 492 25.30 -9.80 -8.16
N PRO A 493 26.20 -9.05 -8.81
CA PRO A 493 26.44 -7.67 -8.43
C PRO A 493 25.27 -6.74 -8.75
N HIS A 494 25.17 -5.68 -7.97
CA HIS A 494 24.18 -4.63 -8.06
C HIS A 494 24.67 -3.53 -9.02
N LEU A 495 23.80 -3.10 -9.93
CA LEU A 495 24.04 -1.95 -10.81
C LEU A 495 22.98 -0.89 -10.53
N LEU A 496 23.41 0.22 -9.94
CA LEU A 496 22.57 1.38 -9.67
C LEU A 496 22.63 2.34 -10.86
N VAL A 497 21.46 2.76 -11.35
CA VAL A 497 21.30 3.83 -12.34
C VAL A 497 20.49 4.96 -11.71
N GLU A 498 21.10 6.13 -11.60
CA GLU A 498 20.47 7.33 -11.04
C GLU A 498 20.07 8.27 -12.17
N LEU A 499 18.79 8.61 -12.25
CA LEU A 499 18.25 9.62 -13.17
C LEU A 499 18.05 10.91 -12.38
N ARG A 500 18.92 11.91 -12.57
CA ARG A 500 18.80 13.21 -11.88
C ARG A 500 18.26 14.26 -12.84
N GLU A 501 17.11 14.84 -12.53
CA GLU A 501 16.39 15.82 -13.36
C GLU A 501 17.21 17.09 -13.63
N ILE A 502 18.13 17.44 -12.72
CA ILE A 502 19.19 18.46 -12.89
C ILE A 502 20.14 18.26 -14.08
N GLY A 503 19.93 17.22 -14.90
CA GLY A 503 20.51 17.11 -16.25
C GLY A 503 21.63 16.09 -16.39
N TYR A 504 21.76 15.14 -15.45
CA TYR A 504 22.69 14.01 -15.57
C TYR A 504 22.07 12.66 -15.20
N ILE A 505 22.63 11.62 -15.80
CA ILE A 505 22.42 10.21 -15.44
C ILE A 505 23.77 9.69 -14.92
N GLU A 506 23.74 8.98 -13.81
CA GLU A 506 24.89 8.32 -13.20
C GLU A 506 24.65 6.82 -13.16
N ILE A 507 25.72 6.04 -13.37
CA ILE A 507 25.71 4.58 -13.36
C ILE A 507 26.85 4.15 -12.46
N CYS A 508 26.53 3.32 -11.46
CA CYS A 508 27.41 2.90 -10.38
C CYS A 508 27.34 1.37 -10.21
N GLY A 509 28.48 0.70 -10.20
CA GLY A 509 28.58 -0.74 -10.01
C GLY A 509 29.43 -1.45 -11.07
N GLN A 510 29.40 -2.78 -11.06
CA GLN A 510 30.31 -3.59 -11.88
C GLN A 510 29.84 -3.72 -13.35
N ASP A 511 30.75 -3.56 -14.33
CA ASP A 511 30.47 -3.71 -15.77
C ASP A 511 30.31 -5.18 -16.22
N VAL A 512 29.33 -5.87 -15.65
CA VAL A 512 29.02 -7.26 -16.00
C VAL A 512 28.50 -7.34 -17.43
N ASP A 513 29.03 -8.29 -18.21
CA ASP A 513 28.69 -8.53 -19.62
C ASP A 513 28.73 -7.27 -20.51
N GLY A 514 29.53 -6.25 -20.16
CA GLY A 514 29.62 -4.98 -20.89
C GLY A 514 28.36 -4.12 -20.81
N VAL A 515 27.58 -4.27 -19.73
CA VAL A 515 26.32 -3.52 -19.47
C VAL A 515 26.52 -2.01 -19.53
N HIS A 516 27.64 -1.46 -19.07
CA HIS A 516 27.95 -0.02 -19.18
C HIS A 516 28.00 0.43 -20.64
N GLY A 517 28.65 -0.37 -21.51
CA GLY A 517 28.70 -0.11 -22.95
C GLY A 517 27.34 -0.24 -23.63
N LYS A 518 26.58 -1.29 -23.29
CA LYS A 518 25.21 -1.54 -23.80
C LYS A 518 24.26 -0.39 -23.44
N LEU A 519 24.21 -0.01 -22.17
CA LEU A 519 23.35 1.06 -21.63
C LEU A 519 23.77 2.44 -22.15
N THR A 520 25.07 2.74 -22.17
CA THR A 520 25.59 4.01 -22.73
C THR A 520 25.20 4.18 -24.19
N LYS A 521 25.27 3.11 -24.99
CA LYS A 521 24.82 3.13 -26.39
C LYS A 521 23.31 3.40 -26.47
N TYR A 522 22.50 2.66 -25.72
CA TYR A 522 21.04 2.81 -25.68
C TYR A 522 20.60 4.23 -25.32
N LEU A 523 21.16 4.81 -24.27
CA LEU A 523 20.84 6.18 -23.81
C LEU A 523 21.27 7.25 -24.83
N LYS A 524 22.40 7.08 -25.52
CA LYS A 524 22.84 7.98 -26.60
C LYS A 524 21.96 7.86 -27.85
N GLU A 525 21.56 6.65 -28.24
CA GLU A 525 20.78 6.39 -29.45
C GLU A 525 19.30 6.74 -29.27
N LYS A 526 18.67 6.35 -28.16
CA LYS A 526 17.23 6.53 -27.91
C LYS A 526 16.92 7.82 -27.18
N TRP A 527 17.55 8.08 -26.03
CA TRP A 527 17.26 9.24 -25.19
C TRP A 527 18.05 10.50 -25.58
N ARG A 528 19.03 10.38 -26.50
CA ARG A 528 19.92 11.45 -27.00
C ARG A 528 20.85 12.04 -25.93
N CYS A 529 21.20 11.23 -24.94
CA CYS A 529 22.22 11.54 -23.94
C CYS A 529 23.59 11.80 -24.58
N LYS A 530 24.48 12.46 -23.85
CA LYS A 530 25.86 12.79 -24.26
C LYS A 530 26.82 12.39 -23.16
N ASP A 531 28.09 12.19 -23.49
CA ASP A 531 29.14 12.05 -22.47
C ASP A 531 29.20 13.31 -21.59
N SER A 532 29.25 13.12 -20.27
CA SER A 532 29.51 14.24 -19.36
C SER A 532 30.96 14.74 -19.49
N VAL A 533 31.21 15.99 -19.08
CA VAL A 533 32.52 16.62 -19.20
C VAL A 533 33.48 16.05 -18.15
N LYS A 534 34.22 14.98 -18.51
CA LYS A 534 35.31 14.46 -17.67
C LYS A 534 36.43 15.50 -17.57
N ILE A 535 36.63 16.07 -16.39
CA ILE A 535 37.71 17.03 -16.10
C ILE A 535 39.01 16.23 -15.86
N PRO A 536 40.08 16.41 -16.66
CA PRO A 536 41.32 15.64 -16.50
C PRO A 536 41.96 15.84 -15.13
N GLY A 537 42.34 14.74 -14.49
CA GLY A 537 42.97 14.75 -13.16
C GLY A 537 42.01 14.81 -11.98
N GLN A 538 40.69 14.78 -12.20
CA GLN A 538 39.71 14.56 -11.14
C GLN A 538 39.28 13.09 -11.06
N GLU A 539 38.98 12.62 -9.86
CA GLU A 539 38.40 11.30 -9.59
C GLU A 539 36.97 11.19 -10.18
N PRO A 540 36.52 10.02 -10.67
CA PRO A 540 35.09 9.75 -10.84
C PRO A 540 34.38 9.60 -9.49
N PHE A 541 33.08 9.90 -9.44
CA PHE A 541 32.19 9.59 -8.30
C PHE A 541 31.08 8.58 -8.68
N CYS A 542 31.19 8.04 -9.90
CA CYS A 542 30.32 7.06 -10.54
C CYS A 542 31.05 6.53 -11.78
N ASP A 543 30.83 5.28 -12.18
CA ASP A 543 31.54 4.62 -13.28
C ASP A 543 31.27 5.27 -14.65
N VAL A 544 30.00 5.62 -14.91
CA VAL A 544 29.60 6.34 -16.13
C VAL A 544 28.66 7.50 -15.78
N LYS A 545 29.05 8.71 -16.20
CA LYS A 545 28.22 9.92 -16.10
C LYS A 545 27.85 10.43 -17.50
N LEU A 546 26.55 10.56 -17.76
CA LEU A 546 26.00 11.09 -19.01
C LEU A 546 25.21 12.37 -18.74
N ALA A 547 25.34 13.34 -19.64
CA ALA A 547 24.45 14.50 -19.67
C ALA A 547 23.17 14.13 -20.44
N TRP A 548 22.00 14.46 -19.90
CA TRP A 548 20.70 14.25 -20.55
C TRP A 548 19.83 15.50 -20.45
N SER A 549 18.83 15.60 -21.33
CA SER A 549 17.65 16.39 -21.03
C SER A 549 16.75 15.50 -20.20
N ALA A 550 16.29 15.97 -19.04
CA ALA A 550 15.31 15.26 -18.23
C ALA A 550 14.05 14.94 -19.04
N LYS A 551 13.36 13.89 -18.58
CA LYS A 551 12.15 13.32 -19.17
C LYS A 551 11.16 13.02 -18.05
N ASP A 552 9.97 12.56 -18.40
CA ASP A 552 9.07 11.97 -17.42
C ASP A 552 9.76 10.78 -16.70
N MET A 553 9.77 10.80 -15.36
CA MET A 553 10.53 9.84 -14.56
C MET A 553 9.89 8.46 -14.54
N MET A 554 8.56 8.37 -14.53
CA MET A 554 7.85 7.09 -14.62
C MET A 554 8.09 6.43 -15.99
N TRP A 555 8.01 7.20 -17.09
CA TRP A 555 8.40 6.71 -18.42
C TRP A 555 9.86 6.27 -18.46
N ALA A 556 10.79 7.08 -17.95
CA ALA A 556 12.22 6.77 -17.99
C ALA A 556 12.54 5.49 -17.20
N SER A 557 11.89 5.30 -16.05
CA SER A 557 11.99 4.09 -15.22
C SER A 557 11.45 2.86 -15.94
N ALA A 558 10.27 2.94 -16.53
CA ALA A 558 9.66 1.85 -17.29
C ALA A 558 10.48 1.50 -18.56
N ASP A 559 10.98 2.50 -19.29
CA ASP A 559 11.75 2.34 -20.52
C ASP A 559 13.16 1.76 -20.26
N LEU A 560 13.76 2.10 -19.12
CA LEU A 560 15.02 1.51 -18.63
C LEU A 560 14.82 0.08 -18.14
N THR A 561 13.73 -0.17 -17.39
CA THR A 561 13.33 -1.51 -16.92
C THR A 561 13.11 -2.48 -18.09
N SER A 562 12.41 -2.02 -19.13
CA SER A 562 12.24 -2.76 -20.39
C SER A 562 13.56 -3.12 -21.07
N PHE A 563 14.52 -2.19 -21.10
CA PHE A 563 15.88 -2.43 -21.62
C PHE A 563 16.63 -3.50 -20.82
N PHE A 564 16.61 -3.45 -19.49
CA PHE A 564 17.30 -4.42 -18.64
C PHE A 564 16.69 -5.83 -18.73
N HIS A 565 15.37 -5.97 -18.77
CA HIS A 565 14.75 -7.29 -19.01
C HIS A 565 15.16 -7.88 -20.37
N GLY A 566 15.29 -7.03 -21.40
CA GLY A 566 15.84 -7.42 -22.70
C GLY A 566 17.24 -8.04 -22.64
N LEU A 567 18.05 -7.70 -21.62
CA LEU A 567 19.38 -8.26 -21.37
C LEU A 567 19.39 -9.48 -20.42
N GLY A 568 18.24 -9.95 -19.92
CA GLY A 568 18.17 -10.98 -18.87
C GLY A 568 18.55 -10.46 -17.48
N TRP A 569 18.48 -9.15 -17.26
CA TRP A 569 18.60 -8.52 -15.94
C TRP A 569 17.22 -8.36 -15.31
N GLN A 570 17.17 -8.09 -14.01
CA GLN A 570 15.94 -7.89 -13.24
C GLN A 570 16.04 -6.59 -12.45
N MET A 571 14.96 -5.80 -12.40
CA MET A 571 14.83 -4.72 -11.41
C MET A 571 14.65 -5.34 -10.01
N GLN A 572 15.34 -4.79 -9.01
CA GLN A 572 15.21 -5.20 -7.61
C GLN A 572 14.54 -4.12 -6.77
N VAL A 573 15.06 -2.89 -6.85
CA VAL A 573 14.47 -1.72 -6.19
C VAL A 573 14.50 -0.55 -7.16
N CYS A 574 13.49 0.30 -7.09
CA CYS A 574 13.47 1.65 -7.62
C CYS A 574 13.16 2.55 -6.42
N SER A 575 13.86 3.67 -6.24
CA SER A 575 13.63 4.71 -5.22
C SER A 575 13.44 6.07 -5.90
N GLN A 576 12.66 6.97 -5.31
CA GLN A 576 12.42 8.32 -5.82
C GLN A 576 12.53 9.33 -4.69
N GLY A 577 13.32 10.39 -4.87
CA GLY A 577 13.56 11.40 -3.84
C GLY A 577 13.63 12.82 -4.40
N THR A 578 13.43 13.80 -3.53
CA THR A 578 13.52 15.23 -3.84
C THR A 578 14.89 15.77 -3.45
N VAL A 579 15.59 16.39 -4.39
CA VAL A 579 16.87 17.10 -4.18
C VAL A 579 16.63 18.60 -4.20
N VAL A 580 16.93 19.28 -3.09
CA VAL A 580 16.99 20.75 -3.07
C VAL A 580 18.18 21.23 -3.90
N THR A 581 18.00 22.29 -4.69
CA THR A 581 19.07 22.87 -5.51
C THR A 581 19.16 24.39 -5.35
N LYS A 582 20.40 24.89 -5.18
CA LYS A 582 20.81 26.31 -5.20
C LYS A 582 19.94 27.26 -4.36
N ARG A 583 20.32 27.45 -3.09
CA ARG A 583 19.71 28.47 -2.18
C ARG A 583 18.20 28.29 -1.99
N GLY A 584 17.73 27.06 -1.79
CA GLY A 584 16.34 26.77 -1.39
C GLY A 584 15.26 27.34 -2.31
N LYS A 585 15.44 27.25 -3.65
CA LYS A 585 14.46 27.80 -4.63
C LYS A 585 14.12 26.93 -5.83
N SER A 586 14.76 25.77 -5.99
CA SER A 586 14.34 24.77 -6.97
C SER A 586 14.58 23.38 -6.41
N GLU A 587 13.49 22.69 -6.08
CA GLU A 587 13.47 21.24 -5.92
C GLU A 587 13.71 20.57 -7.28
N SER A 588 14.24 19.35 -7.26
CA SER A 588 14.43 18.55 -8.47
C SER A 588 14.39 17.06 -8.14
N ARG A 589 13.86 16.26 -9.06
CA ARG A 589 13.65 14.82 -8.87
C ARG A 589 14.91 14.00 -9.09
N GLU A 590 15.08 12.99 -8.25
CA GLU A 590 16.07 11.94 -8.39
C GLU A 590 15.37 10.58 -8.37
N GLN A 591 15.67 9.74 -9.35
CA GLN A 591 15.18 8.36 -9.43
C GLN A 591 16.37 7.40 -9.41
N GLN A 592 16.51 6.64 -8.33
CA GLN A 592 17.56 5.63 -8.16
C GLN A 592 16.98 4.27 -8.53
N ILE A 593 17.51 3.57 -9.54
CA ILE A 593 16.98 2.25 -9.95
C ILE A 593 18.10 1.22 -9.95
N LEU A 594 17.92 0.17 -9.17
CA LEU A 594 18.90 -0.87 -8.94
C LEU A 594 18.49 -2.17 -9.65
N PHE A 595 19.40 -2.64 -10.50
CA PHE A 595 19.26 -3.85 -11.31
C PHE A 595 20.32 -4.90 -10.95
N ARG A 596 20.01 -6.18 -11.18
CA ARG A 596 20.97 -7.30 -11.05
C ARG A 596 20.87 -8.25 -12.24
N PRO A 597 21.95 -8.96 -12.62
CA PRO A 597 21.88 -10.07 -13.56
C PRO A 597 20.89 -11.14 -13.07
N GLY A 598 19.88 -11.46 -13.87
CA GLY A 598 18.72 -12.21 -13.43
C GLY A 598 18.75 -13.72 -13.77
N SER A 599 17.63 -14.37 -13.49
CA SER A 599 17.28 -15.69 -14.05
C SER A 599 16.38 -15.61 -15.29
N SER A 600 15.94 -14.41 -15.67
CA SER A 600 15.20 -14.14 -16.90
C SER A 600 16.05 -14.51 -18.13
N ARG A 601 15.38 -14.89 -19.23
CA ARG A 601 16.06 -15.22 -20.49
C ARG A 601 16.33 -13.92 -21.25
N GLU A 602 17.50 -13.82 -21.90
CA GLU A 602 17.80 -12.73 -22.83
C GLU A 602 16.65 -12.58 -23.85
N GLY A 603 16.17 -11.34 -24.05
CA GLY A 603 15.02 -11.02 -24.89
C GLY A 603 13.62 -11.24 -24.28
N ALA A 604 13.49 -11.74 -23.04
CA ALA A 604 12.20 -11.89 -22.37
C ALA A 604 11.88 -10.69 -21.46
N VAL A 605 10.77 -9.99 -21.71
CA VAL A 605 10.34 -8.83 -20.90
C VAL A 605 9.31 -9.25 -19.87
N GLU A 606 9.67 -9.23 -18.58
CA GLU A 606 8.76 -9.50 -17.47
C GLU A 606 7.69 -8.39 -17.35
N PRO A 607 6.39 -8.70 -17.26
CA PRO A 607 5.35 -7.66 -17.21
C PRO A 607 5.39 -6.85 -15.91
N HIS A 608 5.48 -5.53 -16.05
CA HIS A 608 5.44 -4.58 -14.93
C HIS A 608 4.46 -3.44 -15.20
N LEU A 609 3.76 -3.02 -14.15
CA LEU A 609 2.90 -1.83 -14.14
C LEU A 609 3.50 -0.80 -13.17
N PHE A 610 3.82 0.36 -13.73
CA PHE A 610 4.21 1.54 -12.97
C PHE A 610 2.97 2.42 -12.81
N LEU A 611 2.62 2.77 -11.58
CA LEU A 611 1.57 3.70 -11.22
C LEU A 611 2.19 4.88 -10.48
N GLU A 612 1.62 6.07 -10.64
CA GLU A 612 2.04 7.30 -9.98
C GLU A 612 0.79 8.01 -9.45
N LEU A 613 0.77 8.28 -8.15
CA LEU A 613 -0.31 8.94 -7.43
C LEU A 613 0.15 10.36 -7.06
N TYR A 614 -0.48 11.41 -7.60
CA TYR A 614 -0.18 12.79 -7.25
C TYR A 614 -1.34 13.42 -6.49
N THR A 615 -1.07 13.90 -5.27
CA THR A 615 -2.11 14.40 -4.35
C THR A 615 -2.74 15.72 -4.79
N GLY A 616 -2.10 16.46 -5.70
CA GLY A 616 -2.53 17.81 -6.09
C GLY A 616 -2.01 18.92 -5.16
N GLU A 617 -2.37 20.16 -5.45
CA GLU A 617 -1.99 21.36 -4.69
C GLU A 617 -3.17 21.96 -3.90
N GLY A 618 -3.01 22.14 -2.58
CA GLY A 618 -4.02 22.78 -1.72
C GLY A 618 -3.92 24.32 -1.65
N SER A 619 -4.83 24.94 -0.91
CA SER A 619 -4.81 26.37 -0.58
C SER A 619 -3.96 26.63 0.67
N GLU A 620 -3.07 27.61 0.58
CA GLU A 620 -2.24 28.13 1.69
C GLU A 620 -3.08 28.58 2.88
N GLU A 621 -4.22 29.22 2.62
CA GLU A 621 -5.16 29.66 3.64
C GLU A 621 -5.83 28.50 4.38
N LEU A 622 -5.95 27.32 3.76
CA LEU A 622 -6.51 26.11 4.35
C LEU A 622 -5.45 25.24 5.05
N TYR A 623 -4.22 25.17 4.52
CA TYR A 623 -3.09 24.50 5.21
C TYR A 623 -2.81 25.11 6.61
N ALA A 624 -3.17 26.38 6.83
CA ALA A 624 -3.07 27.06 8.13
C ALA A 624 -4.22 26.73 9.12
N GLN A 625 -5.18 25.87 8.76
CA GLN A 625 -6.35 25.53 9.58
C GLN A 625 -6.36 24.03 9.90
N PRO A 626 -5.97 23.60 11.11
CA PRO A 626 -5.75 22.17 11.42
C PRO A 626 -7.03 21.33 11.35
N ASP A 627 -8.18 21.87 11.72
CA ASP A 627 -9.44 21.11 11.75
C ASP A 627 -10.13 21.00 10.38
N VAL A 628 -9.67 21.77 9.38
CA VAL A 628 -10.33 21.90 8.07
C VAL A 628 -9.74 20.91 7.07
N THR A 629 -10.59 20.02 6.57
CA THR A 629 -10.24 19.12 5.45
C THR A 629 -10.46 19.84 4.13
N GLN A 630 -9.51 19.73 3.19
CA GLN A 630 -9.62 20.28 1.84
C GLN A 630 -9.40 19.21 0.77
N VAL A 631 -9.93 19.48 -0.44
CA VAL A 631 -9.65 18.73 -1.67
C VAL A 631 -8.62 19.51 -2.49
N PRO A 632 -7.34 19.08 -2.57
CA PRO A 632 -6.34 19.72 -3.42
C PRO A 632 -6.74 19.72 -4.91
N ALA A 633 -6.28 20.72 -5.65
CA ALA A 633 -6.51 20.86 -7.08
C ALA A 633 -5.54 19.99 -7.91
N ASN A 634 -5.87 19.75 -9.18
CA ASN A 634 -5.01 19.09 -10.19
C ASN A 634 -4.52 17.67 -9.83
N GLN A 635 -5.17 16.98 -8.89
CA GLN A 635 -4.85 15.60 -8.53
C GLN A 635 -4.91 14.68 -9.74
N GLN A 636 -3.98 13.74 -9.83
CA GLN A 636 -3.91 12.81 -10.96
C GLN A 636 -3.40 11.44 -10.52
N ILE A 637 -3.87 10.41 -11.22
CA ILE A 637 -3.28 9.08 -11.23
C ILE A 637 -2.79 8.80 -12.64
N ARG A 638 -1.51 8.47 -12.77
CA ARG A 638 -0.87 8.12 -14.03
C ARG A 638 -0.40 6.68 -13.98
N PHE A 639 -0.38 5.98 -15.11
CA PHE A 639 0.23 4.64 -15.18
C PHE A 639 0.74 4.28 -16.58
N CYS A 640 1.75 3.42 -16.63
CA CYS A 640 2.27 2.82 -17.86
C CYS A 640 2.66 1.34 -17.66
N GLN A 641 2.91 0.64 -18.77
CA GLN A 641 3.18 -0.80 -18.81
C GLN A 641 4.52 -1.13 -19.45
N VAL A 642 5.18 -2.15 -18.92
CA VAL A 642 6.33 -2.84 -19.50
C VAL A 642 5.91 -4.29 -19.75
N GLY A 643 6.20 -4.84 -20.93
CA GLY A 643 5.74 -6.19 -21.31
C GLY A 643 4.22 -6.28 -21.51
N ASP A 644 3.67 -7.50 -21.52
CA ASP A 644 2.23 -7.73 -21.68
C ASP A 644 1.48 -7.65 -20.35
N CYS A 645 0.86 -6.49 -20.10
CA CYS A 645 0.02 -6.24 -18.93
C CYS A 645 -1.49 -6.34 -19.25
N SER A 646 -1.87 -6.85 -20.42
CA SER A 646 -3.24 -6.74 -20.98
C SER A 646 -4.36 -7.25 -20.06
N ALA A 647 -4.09 -8.30 -19.28
CA ALA A 647 -5.02 -8.86 -18.29
C ALA A 647 -5.37 -7.90 -17.14
N ALA A 648 -4.53 -6.90 -16.86
CA ALA A 648 -4.65 -6.01 -15.71
C ALA A 648 -5.13 -4.59 -16.05
N ILE A 649 -4.84 -4.07 -17.26
CA ILE A 649 -5.15 -2.68 -17.64
C ILE A 649 -6.65 -2.34 -17.49
N GLU A 650 -7.54 -3.19 -18.02
CA GLU A 650 -8.96 -2.91 -18.04
C GLU A 650 -9.65 -3.08 -16.66
N PRO A 651 -9.31 -4.11 -15.84
CA PRO A 651 -9.66 -4.13 -14.43
C PRO A 651 -9.15 -2.92 -13.63
N LEU A 652 -7.89 -2.50 -13.83
CA LEU A 652 -7.31 -1.34 -13.13
C LEU A 652 -8.04 -0.04 -13.47
N LYS A 653 -8.31 0.23 -14.76
CA LYS A 653 -9.14 1.38 -15.18
C LYS A 653 -10.49 1.37 -14.49
N LYS A 654 -11.16 0.22 -14.47
CA LYS A 654 -12.44 0.05 -13.77
C LYS A 654 -12.34 0.27 -12.27
N PHE A 655 -11.26 -0.12 -11.61
CA PHE A 655 -11.04 0.17 -10.20
C PHE A 655 -10.88 1.68 -9.94
N LEU A 656 -9.95 2.33 -10.67
CA LEU A 656 -9.67 3.76 -10.52
C LEU A 656 -10.91 4.63 -10.77
N THR A 657 -11.71 4.34 -11.81
CA THR A 657 -12.96 5.07 -12.06
C THR A 657 -14.06 4.76 -11.02
N ASN A 658 -14.24 3.49 -10.62
CA ASN A 658 -15.37 3.12 -9.74
C ASN A 658 -15.15 3.43 -8.25
N TYR A 659 -13.90 3.55 -7.78
CA TYR A 659 -13.58 3.75 -6.36
C TYR A 659 -12.80 5.05 -6.10
N LEU A 660 -11.86 5.41 -6.99
CA LEU A 660 -11.02 6.61 -6.84
C LEU A 660 -11.55 7.83 -7.64
N GLY A 661 -12.79 7.76 -8.13
CA GLY A 661 -13.43 8.86 -8.90
C GLY A 661 -12.84 9.12 -10.29
N GLY A 662 -11.86 8.33 -10.73
CA GLY A 662 -10.97 8.66 -11.83
C GLY A 662 -11.65 8.84 -13.19
N ALA A 663 -11.66 10.07 -13.68
CA ALA A 663 -12.04 10.40 -15.06
C ALA A 663 -10.82 10.26 -15.99
N ILE A 664 -10.95 9.50 -17.08
CA ILE A 664 -9.86 9.31 -18.05
C ILE A 664 -9.66 10.61 -18.85
N ASP A 665 -8.51 11.24 -18.65
CA ASP A 665 -8.12 12.50 -19.28
C ASP A 665 -7.42 12.28 -20.64
N GLY A 666 -6.75 11.13 -20.79
CA GLY A 666 -6.22 10.70 -22.08
C GLY A 666 -4.96 9.83 -21.98
N GLN A 667 -4.22 9.81 -23.08
CA GLN A 667 -2.91 9.16 -23.20
C GLN A 667 -1.91 10.17 -23.77
N ASP A 668 -0.68 10.19 -23.24
CA ASP A 668 0.37 11.09 -23.73
C ASP A 668 1.19 10.51 -24.90
N GLU A 669 2.19 11.27 -25.38
CA GLU A 669 3.10 10.84 -26.47
C GLU A 669 4.03 9.68 -26.10
N HIS A 670 4.05 9.26 -24.84
CA HIS A 670 4.86 8.16 -24.30
C HIS A 670 4.01 6.91 -23.98
N GLY A 671 2.69 7.00 -24.15
CA GLY A 671 1.75 5.93 -23.86
C GLY A 671 1.28 5.87 -22.41
N ILE A 672 1.65 6.84 -21.57
CA ILE A 672 1.17 6.95 -20.18
C ILE A 672 -0.33 7.26 -20.21
N MET A 673 -1.11 6.49 -19.45
CA MET A 673 -2.54 6.74 -19.23
C MET A 673 -2.70 7.72 -18.06
N ARG A 674 -3.49 8.77 -18.26
CA ARG A 674 -3.78 9.80 -17.24
C ARG A 674 -5.25 9.77 -16.83
N LEU A 675 -5.49 9.79 -15.52
CA LEU A 675 -6.80 10.00 -14.91
C LEU A 675 -6.72 11.20 -13.97
N VAL A 676 -7.73 12.08 -14.01
CA VAL A 676 -7.94 13.13 -13.01
C VAL A 676 -8.81 12.56 -11.89
N VAL A 677 -8.45 12.86 -10.64
CA VAL A 677 -9.12 12.35 -9.43
C VAL A 677 -9.42 13.48 -8.43
N ASP A 678 -10.22 13.15 -7.42
CA ASP A 678 -10.70 14.04 -6.35
C ASP A 678 -10.80 13.27 -5.01
N VAL A 679 -9.89 12.31 -4.78
CA VAL A 679 -9.88 11.44 -3.58
C VAL A 679 -8.76 11.72 -2.61
N PHE A 680 -7.68 12.36 -3.04
CA PHE A 680 -6.65 12.81 -2.12
C PHE A 680 -7.17 14.02 -1.36
N LEU A 681 -6.93 14.04 -0.05
CA LEU A 681 -7.41 15.05 0.88
C LEU A 681 -6.27 15.44 1.80
N SER A 682 -6.25 16.70 2.24
CA SER A 682 -5.31 17.20 3.24
C SER A 682 -6.02 17.94 4.36
N ARG A 683 -5.37 18.01 5.52
CA ARG A 683 -5.85 18.60 6.77
C ARG A 683 -4.67 19.21 7.52
N GLY A 684 -4.79 20.45 7.99
CA GLY A 684 -3.65 21.19 8.51
C GLY A 684 -2.48 21.25 7.52
N ALA A 685 -1.25 21.38 8.03
CA ALA A 685 -0.06 21.59 7.20
C ALA A 685 0.63 20.30 6.69
N HIS A 686 0.26 19.13 7.22
CA HIS A 686 1.00 17.88 7.05
C HIS A 686 0.10 16.65 6.75
N ASP A 687 -1.10 16.58 7.34
CA ASP A 687 -1.90 15.38 7.32
C ASP A 687 -2.61 15.20 5.97
N ASN A 688 -2.62 13.96 5.49
CA ASN A 688 -3.18 13.61 4.19
C ASN A 688 -3.56 12.12 4.14
N ASN A 689 -4.50 11.75 3.27
CA ASN A 689 -5.01 10.37 3.16
C ASN A 689 -4.30 9.51 2.09
N LEU A 690 -3.13 9.92 1.59
CA LEU A 690 -2.39 9.21 0.54
C LEU A 690 -2.07 7.78 0.95
N GLY A 691 -1.60 7.58 2.18
CA GLY A 691 -1.26 6.26 2.73
C GLY A 691 -2.43 5.27 2.69
N CYS A 692 -3.63 5.73 3.02
CA CYS A 692 -4.85 4.92 2.90
C CYS A 692 -5.07 4.49 1.45
N TRP A 693 -5.14 5.43 0.50
CA TRP A 693 -5.38 5.10 -0.92
C TRP A 693 -4.31 4.22 -1.53
N THR A 694 -3.03 4.41 -1.16
CA THR A 694 -1.92 3.55 -1.59
C THR A 694 -2.12 2.10 -1.17
N MET A 695 -2.49 1.83 0.09
CA MET A 695 -2.81 0.46 0.53
C MET A 695 -3.98 -0.16 -0.23
N ARG A 696 -5.02 0.63 -0.56
CA ARG A 696 -6.19 0.13 -1.30
C ARG A 696 -5.87 -0.14 -2.78
N VAL A 697 -4.90 0.56 -3.37
CA VAL A 697 -4.33 0.23 -4.69
C VAL A 697 -3.50 -1.06 -4.61
N CYS A 698 -2.65 -1.21 -3.58
CA CYS A 698 -1.86 -2.43 -3.36
C CYS A 698 -2.76 -3.67 -3.21
N ASP A 699 -3.76 -3.60 -2.34
CA ASP A 699 -4.75 -4.67 -2.12
C ASP A 699 -5.44 -5.06 -3.44
N PHE A 700 -5.93 -4.10 -4.23
CA PHE A 700 -6.57 -4.41 -5.51
C PHE A 700 -5.60 -5.09 -6.50
N MET A 701 -4.41 -4.56 -6.68
CA MET A 701 -3.42 -5.08 -7.62
C MET A 701 -2.95 -6.49 -7.26
N VAL A 702 -2.70 -6.75 -5.97
CA VAL A 702 -2.13 -8.03 -5.52
C VAL A 702 -3.23 -9.08 -5.36
N ASP A 703 -4.39 -8.73 -4.83
CA ASP A 703 -5.42 -9.69 -4.40
C ASP A 703 -6.58 -9.87 -5.38
N ARG A 704 -6.80 -8.90 -6.28
CA ARG A 704 -7.74 -9.08 -7.41
C ARG A 704 -7.06 -9.41 -8.72
N LEU A 705 -5.83 -8.95 -8.95
CA LEU A 705 -5.13 -9.20 -10.23
C LEU A 705 -3.92 -10.14 -10.10
N GLY A 706 -3.38 -10.39 -8.91
CA GLY A 706 -2.28 -11.33 -8.70
C GLY A 706 -0.89 -10.78 -9.01
N TRP A 707 -0.70 -9.47 -8.86
CA TRP A 707 0.58 -8.83 -9.13
C TRP A 707 1.40 -8.67 -7.85
N SER A 708 2.67 -9.05 -7.88
CA SER A 708 3.61 -8.82 -6.79
C SER A 708 3.93 -7.33 -6.68
N PHE A 709 3.71 -6.75 -5.50
CA PHE A 709 4.18 -5.42 -5.17
C PHE A 709 5.71 -5.43 -5.04
N VAL A 710 6.40 -4.61 -5.85
CA VAL A 710 7.88 -4.55 -5.91
C VAL A 710 8.41 -3.33 -5.17
N VAL A 711 7.82 -2.16 -5.41
CA VAL A 711 8.37 -0.84 -5.01
C VAL A 711 7.27 0.11 -4.58
N CYS A 712 7.60 0.97 -3.62
CA CYS A 712 6.81 2.11 -3.16
C CYS A 712 7.72 3.31 -2.85
N ASN A 713 7.57 4.43 -3.55
CA ASN A 713 8.41 5.61 -3.36
C ASN A 713 7.58 6.86 -3.12
N VAL A 714 8.01 7.80 -2.27
CA VAL A 714 7.32 9.09 -2.05
C VAL A 714 8.27 10.26 -2.26
N CYS A 715 7.95 11.10 -3.24
CA CYS A 715 8.50 12.45 -3.35
C CYS A 715 7.61 13.44 -2.60
N ASN A 716 8.13 13.95 -1.48
CA ASN A 716 7.60 15.13 -0.81
C ASN A 716 8.12 16.39 -1.55
N LEU A 717 7.21 17.28 -1.94
CA LEU A 717 7.46 18.49 -2.74
C LEU A 717 6.77 19.70 -2.11
N GLY A 718 7.36 20.88 -2.31
CA GLY A 718 6.90 22.14 -1.74
C GLY A 718 7.10 22.25 -0.23
N GLU A 719 6.67 23.38 0.34
CA GLU A 719 6.86 23.69 1.76
C GLU A 719 6.26 22.58 2.65
N ALA A 720 7.11 22.02 3.52
CA ALA A 720 6.78 20.90 4.42
C ALA A 720 6.18 19.63 3.76
N GLY A 721 6.40 19.41 2.46
CA GLY A 721 5.90 18.21 1.76
C GLY A 721 4.38 18.21 1.52
N ARG A 722 3.78 19.40 1.38
CA ARG A 722 2.34 19.62 1.12
C ARG A 722 1.85 19.07 -0.22
N CYS A 723 2.72 18.96 -1.22
CA CYS A 723 2.45 18.30 -2.49
C CYS A 723 3.19 16.96 -2.51
N ARG A 724 2.48 15.84 -2.72
CA ARG A 724 3.09 14.51 -2.67
C ARG A 724 2.88 13.76 -3.97
N GLU A 725 3.92 13.06 -4.40
CA GLU A 725 3.87 12.10 -5.49
C GLU A 725 4.35 10.74 -5.01
N GLN A 726 3.57 9.69 -5.23
CA GLN A 726 3.89 8.33 -4.82
C GLN A 726 3.93 7.37 -6.02
N GLN A 727 5.11 6.82 -6.30
CA GLN A 727 5.32 5.84 -7.37
C GLN A 727 5.19 4.42 -6.80
N LEU A 728 4.31 3.62 -7.41
CA LEU A 728 4.08 2.21 -7.06
C LEU A 728 4.46 1.34 -8.27
N VAL A 729 5.25 0.28 -8.05
CA VAL A 729 5.59 -0.67 -9.12
C VAL A 729 5.16 -2.09 -8.76
N PHE A 730 4.43 -2.70 -9.69
CA PHE A 730 3.90 -4.05 -9.59
C PHE A 730 4.47 -4.93 -10.71
N ARG A 731 4.75 -6.20 -10.44
CA ARG A 731 5.21 -7.21 -11.42
C ARG A 731 4.25 -8.40 -11.46
N TYR A 732 4.07 -9.00 -12.64
CA TYR A 732 3.23 -10.19 -12.78
C TYR A 732 4.04 -11.49 -12.57
N ASP A 733 3.87 -12.10 -11.38
CA ASP A 733 4.54 -13.37 -10.99
C ASP A 733 3.70 -14.63 -11.33
N GLY A 734 2.66 -14.46 -12.14
CA GLY A 734 1.77 -15.52 -12.62
C GLY A 734 0.37 -15.49 -11.99
N PRO A 735 -0.47 -16.51 -12.28
CA PRO A 735 -1.87 -16.52 -11.84
C PRO A 735 -2.03 -16.62 -10.32
N LEU A 736 -2.89 -15.74 -9.79
CA LEU A 736 -3.34 -15.71 -8.40
C LEU A 736 -3.86 -17.09 -7.94
N ARG A 737 -3.48 -17.52 -6.73
CA ARG A 737 -4.07 -18.69 -6.06
C ARG A 737 -5.04 -18.24 -4.96
N HIS A 738 -6.13 -18.98 -4.77
CA HIS A 738 -6.99 -18.76 -3.61
C HIS A 738 -6.24 -19.08 -2.31
N LEU A 739 -5.81 -18.03 -1.61
CA LEU A 739 -5.35 -18.19 -0.22
C LEU A 739 -6.52 -18.64 0.68
N PRO A 740 -6.25 -19.52 1.66
CA PRO A 740 -7.24 -19.96 2.62
C PRO A 740 -7.69 -18.77 3.49
N VAL A 741 -8.97 -18.72 3.85
CA VAL A 741 -9.48 -17.66 4.75
C VAL A 741 -8.98 -17.94 6.16
N VAL A 742 -8.00 -17.16 6.63
CA VAL A 742 -7.45 -17.26 7.98
C VAL A 742 -8.40 -16.57 8.95
N ARG A 743 -9.48 -17.27 9.32
CA ARG A 743 -10.43 -16.76 10.31
C ARG A 743 -9.73 -16.47 11.63
N ASN A 744 -10.08 -15.35 12.25
CA ASN A 744 -9.64 -15.05 13.60
C ASN A 744 -10.26 -16.07 14.57
N LEU A 745 -9.45 -17.03 15.00
CA LEU A 745 -9.87 -18.27 15.66
C LEU A 745 -9.46 -18.33 17.14
N ASN A 746 -8.99 -17.21 17.72
CA ASN A 746 -8.69 -17.11 19.15
C ASN A 746 -9.99 -16.82 19.92
N HIS A 747 -10.87 -17.83 19.95
CA HIS A 747 -12.03 -17.85 20.84
C HIS A 747 -11.58 -18.10 22.28
N VAL A 748 -12.41 -17.70 23.25
CA VAL A 748 -12.19 -18.03 24.67
C VAL A 748 -12.17 -19.55 24.82
N LEU A 749 -11.15 -20.07 25.49
CA LEU A 749 -11.01 -21.49 25.77
C LEU A 749 -12.12 -21.96 26.72
N ASP A 750 -12.78 -23.07 26.36
CA ASP A 750 -13.58 -23.83 27.33
C ASP A 750 -12.62 -24.70 28.16
N GLU A 751 -12.15 -24.17 29.29
CA GLU A 751 -11.24 -24.89 30.20
C GLU A 751 -11.77 -26.27 30.63
N ALA A 752 -13.09 -26.47 30.64
CA ALA A 752 -13.69 -27.76 30.99
C ALA A 752 -13.46 -28.83 29.90
N ALA A 753 -13.33 -28.42 28.63
CA ALA A 753 -13.06 -29.34 27.52
C ALA A 753 -11.63 -29.91 27.53
N PHE A 754 -10.68 -29.22 28.18
CA PHE A 754 -9.27 -29.65 28.29
C PHE A 754 -8.97 -30.38 29.62
N HIS A 755 -9.94 -30.50 30.53
CA HIS A 755 -9.75 -31.07 31.86
C HIS A 755 -9.36 -32.56 31.80
N GLY A 756 -8.07 -32.84 31.95
CA GLY A 756 -7.50 -34.20 31.94
C GLY A 756 -6.70 -34.54 30.67
N LEU A 757 -6.65 -33.65 29.68
CA LEU A 757 -5.81 -33.82 28.49
C LEU A 757 -4.32 -33.72 28.87
N SER A 758 -3.58 -34.82 28.74
CA SER A 758 -2.12 -34.79 28.85
C SER A 758 -1.53 -34.25 27.54
N LEU A 759 -1.14 -32.97 27.53
CA LEU A 759 -0.39 -32.39 26.43
C LEU A 759 0.99 -33.08 26.25
N PRO A 760 1.58 -33.08 25.04
CA PRO A 760 2.86 -33.75 24.80
C PRO A 760 4.02 -33.11 25.58
N PRO A 761 4.91 -33.90 26.20
CA PRO A 761 5.95 -33.41 27.13
C PRO A 761 7.12 -32.66 26.47
N TYR A 762 7.10 -32.54 25.14
CA TYR A 762 8.07 -31.78 24.33
C TYR A 762 7.48 -30.46 23.78
N TRP A 763 6.27 -30.08 24.22
CA TRP A 763 5.74 -28.74 23.99
C TRP A 763 6.44 -27.74 24.91
N LEU A 764 6.60 -26.50 24.43
CA LEU A 764 7.47 -25.47 25.02
C LEU A 764 6.71 -24.21 25.41
N ASN A 765 5.55 -23.95 24.80
CA ASN A 765 4.86 -22.68 24.98
C ASN A 765 4.09 -22.64 26.31
N GLU A 766 4.60 -21.89 27.28
CA GLU A 766 3.99 -21.80 28.62
C GLU A 766 2.52 -21.34 28.61
N ASP A 767 2.10 -20.51 27.64
CA ASP A 767 0.71 -20.09 27.54
C ASP A 767 -0.20 -21.22 27.02
N VAL A 768 0.30 -22.09 26.14
CA VAL A 768 -0.47 -23.28 25.69
C VAL A 768 -0.51 -24.34 26.79
N LEU A 769 0.64 -24.61 27.42
CA LEU A 769 0.77 -25.55 28.53
C LEU A 769 -0.05 -25.17 29.77
N ALA A 770 -0.25 -23.86 30.00
CA ALA A 770 -1.09 -23.34 31.08
C ALA A 770 -2.52 -22.97 30.63
N HIS A 771 -2.95 -23.39 29.43
CA HIS A 771 -4.28 -23.12 28.86
C HIS A 771 -4.68 -21.63 28.81
N ARG A 772 -3.70 -20.72 28.69
CA ARG A 772 -3.89 -19.28 28.43
C ARG A 772 -4.02 -18.97 26.94
N LYS A 773 -3.49 -19.84 26.07
CA LYS A 773 -3.65 -19.82 24.61
C LYS A 773 -4.08 -21.20 24.11
N ASN A 774 -4.98 -21.26 23.12
CA ASN A 774 -5.37 -22.53 22.47
C ASN A 774 -4.21 -23.12 21.64
N ARG A 775 -3.41 -22.25 21.02
CA ARG A 775 -2.32 -22.67 20.14
C ARG A 775 -1.13 -21.72 20.14
N SER A 776 0.02 -22.28 19.80
CA SER A 776 1.19 -21.57 19.30
C SER A 776 1.80 -22.33 18.10
N ILE A 777 2.74 -21.68 17.42
CA ILE A 777 3.63 -22.29 16.45
C ILE A 777 5.05 -21.97 16.89
N GLU A 778 5.81 -23.01 17.20
CA GLU A 778 7.18 -22.87 17.69
C GLU A 778 8.18 -23.12 16.55
N VAL A 779 9.28 -22.38 16.57
CA VAL A 779 10.42 -22.64 15.67
C VAL A 779 11.08 -23.97 16.09
N CYS A 780 11.26 -24.90 15.16
CA CYS A 780 11.88 -26.20 15.51
C CYS A 780 13.33 -26.02 15.93
N SER A 781 13.74 -26.81 16.94
CA SER A 781 15.15 -26.93 17.33
C SER A 781 16.02 -27.51 16.22
N GLN A 782 17.33 -27.25 16.25
CA GLN A 782 18.27 -27.79 15.27
C GLN A 782 18.28 -29.33 15.25
N ASP A 783 18.09 -29.97 16.41
CA ASP A 783 17.97 -31.44 16.50
C ASP A 783 16.67 -31.95 15.86
N GLU A 784 15.55 -31.23 16.00
CA GLU A 784 14.31 -31.56 15.28
C GLU A 784 14.45 -31.36 13.78
N VAL A 785 15.08 -30.26 13.34
CA VAL A 785 15.39 -30.01 11.92
C VAL A 785 16.29 -31.12 11.35
N ALA A 786 17.29 -31.59 12.10
CA ALA A 786 18.13 -32.71 11.71
C ALA A 786 17.33 -34.03 11.62
N ASN A 787 16.49 -34.35 12.60
CA ASN A 787 15.65 -35.56 12.58
C ASN A 787 14.62 -35.52 11.43
N LEU A 788 14.05 -34.36 11.11
CA LEU A 788 13.20 -34.17 9.93
C LEU A 788 13.99 -34.34 8.63
N GLN A 789 15.24 -33.85 8.57
CA GLN A 789 16.11 -34.06 7.41
C GLN A 789 16.48 -35.54 7.22
N GLU A 790 16.69 -36.33 8.28
CA GLU A 790 16.86 -37.78 8.19
C GLU A 790 15.62 -38.48 7.61
N ILE A 791 14.42 -38.12 8.08
CA ILE A 791 13.15 -38.62 7.55
C ILE A 791 12.98 -38.25 6.07
N PHE A 792 13.37 -37.03 5.68
CA PHE A 792 13.39 -36.62 4.28
C PHE A 792 14.37 -37.46 3.46
N ASP A 793 15.61 -37.67 3.93
CA ASP A 793 16.66 -38.35 3.16
C ASP A 793 16.39 -39.85 2.98
N GLU A 794 15.85 -40.55 3.99
CA GLU A 794 15.51 -41.98 3.91
C GLU A 794 14.23 -42.22 3.08
N THR A 795 13.25 -41.31 3.14
CA THR A 795 11.97 -41.50 2.43
C THR A 795 11.93 -40.86 1.02
N PHE A 796 12.95 -40.10 0.63
CA PHE A 796 13.06 -39.51 -0.71
C PHE A 796 13.48 -40.54 -1.77
N LYS A 797 12.75 -40.61 -2.87
CA LYS A 797 13.05 -41.48 -4.02
C LYS A 797 13.09 -40.69 -5.33
N ARG A 798 14.17 -40.84 -6.10
CA ARG A 798 14.26 -40.36 -7.49
C ARG A 798 13.50 -41.30 -8.45
N ILE A 799 12.17 -41.35 -8.28
CA ILE A 799 11.23 -42.06 -9.15
C ILE A 799 10.25 -41.04 -9.72
N LEU A 800 10.21 -40.94 -11.04
CA LEU A 800 9.25 -40.13 -11.79
C LEU A 800 7.88 -40.84 -11.77
N THR A 801 6.87 -40.17 -11.23
CA THR A 801 5.47 -40.59 -11.38
C THR A 801 4.78 -39.78 -12.49
N ARG A 802 3.55 -40.16 -12.84
CA ARG A 802 2.70 -39.46 -13.82
C ARG A 802 2.42 -38.00 -13.42
N ASP A 803 2.32 -37.73 -12.12
CA ASP A 803 1.75 -36.47 -11.62
C ASP A 803 2.81 -35.36 -11.45
N ARG A 804 4.11 -35.70 -11.61
CA ARG A 804 5.22 -34.75 -11.54
C ARG A 804 5.27 -33.87 -12.79
N VAL A 805 4.87 -32.61 -12.63
CA VAL A 805 5.04 -31.56 -13.65
C VAL A 805 6.53 -31.25 -13.83
N TYR A 806 6.97 -31.09 -15.08
CA TYR A 806 8.34 -30.69 -15.40
C TYR A 806 8.49 -29.16 -15.28
N GLU A 807 9.10 -28.70 -14.18
CA GLU A 807 9.53 -27.31 -14.03
C GLU A 807 10.74 -27.05 -14.93
N TYR A 808 10.60 -26.18 -15.94
CA TYR A 808 11.69 -25.84 -16.87
C TYR A 808 12.71 -24.91 -16.18
N GLN A 809 13.57 -25.49 -15.36
CA GLN A 809 14.70 -24.78 -14.76
C GLN A 809 15.78 -24.55 -15.82
N ALA A 810 15.97 -23.29 -16.22
CA ALA A 810 16.75 -22.91 -17.41
C ALA A 810 18.27 -23.20 -17.36
N ARG A 811 18.77 -23.93 -16.35
CA ARG A 811 20.20 -24.21 -16.12
C ARG A 811 20.51 -25.67 -15.70
N THR A 812 19.56 -26.60 -15.72
CA THR A 812 19.82 -28.03 -15.42
C THR A 812 19.11 -28.98 -16.39
N ASN A 813 19.68 -30.18 -16.57
CA ASN A 813 19.08 -31.29 -17.34
C ASN A 813 18.48 -32.38 -16.42
N GLU A 814 18.25 -32.06 -15.14
CA GLU A 814 17.88 -33.05 -14.11
C GLU A 814 16.38 -33.03 -13.82
N GLU A 815 15.69 -34.12 -14.14
CA GLU A 815 14.21 -34.20 -14.09
C GLU A 815 13.62 -34.28 -12.67
N MET A 816 14.47 -34.49 -11.68
CA MET A 816 14.15 -34.48 -10.25
C MET A 816 15.34 -33.90 -9.48
N PRO A 817 15.14 -33.29 -8.30
CA PRO A 817 16.26 -32.97 -7.42
C PRO A 817 17.01 -34.24 -6.99
N TYR A 818 18.26 -34.07 -6.55
CA TYR A 818 19.08 -35.10 -5.92
C TYR A 818 18.75 -35.29 -4.43
N ARG A 819 18.32 -34.21 -3.75
CA ARG A 819 17.92 -34.19 -2.33
C ARG A 819 16.84 -33.14 -2.12
N LEU A 820 15.99 -33.36 -1.12
CA LEU A 820 15.15 -32.31 -0.52
C LEU A 820 15.85 -31.85 0.75
N GLU A 821 16.49 -30.68 0.68
CA GLU A 821 17.27 -30.09 1.77
C GLU A 821 16.35 -29.29 2.68
N VAL A 822 16.18 -29.72 3.93
CA VAL A 822 15.40 -28.97 4.91
C VAL A 822 16.15 -27.69 5.25
N VAL A 823 15.47 -26.55 5.12
CA VAL A 823 16.00 -25.21 5.42
C VAL A 823 15.51 -24.73 6.78
N HIS A 824 14.24 -24.99 7.11
CA HIS A 824 13.70 -24.82 8.46
C HIS A 824 12.51 -25.74 8.70
N ALA A 825 12.11 -25.88 9.96
CA ALA A 825 10.80 -26.40 10.32
C ALA A 825 10.15 -25.57 11.44
N PHE A 826 8.82 -25.71 11.54
CA PHE A 826 7.97 -25.09 12.55
C PHE A 826 7.03 -26.17 13.12
N ARG A 827 6.87 -26.23 14.44
CA ARG A 827 6.07 -27.24 15.15
C ARG A 827 4.76 -26.62 15.66
N SER A 828 3.66 -27.35 15.49
CA SER A 828 2.35 -26.95 16.01
C SER A 828 2.18 -27.36 17.46
N GLU A 829 1.85 -26.40 18.32
CA GLU A 829 1.40 -26.64 19.70
C GLU A 829 -0.05 -26.21 19.79
N ASN A 830 -0.98 -27.04 19.32
CA ASN A 830 -2.39 -26.68 19.10
C ASN A 830 -3.30 -27.61 19.91
N ALA A 831 -3.72 -27.14 21.09
CA ALA A 831 -4.42 -27.96 22.08
C ALA A 831 -5.77 -28.49 21.56
N GLU A 832 -6.56 -27.68 20.85
CA GLU A 832 -7.84 -28.12 20.27
C GLU A 832 -7.67 -29.21 19.20
N LEU A 833 -6.66 -29.11 18.33
CA LEU A 833 -6.37 -30.17 17.36
C LEU A 833 -5.78 -31.43 18.02
N TYR A 834 -4.97 -31.26 19.07
CA TYR A 834 -4.40 -32.39 19.81
C TYR A 834 -5.46 -33.12 20.64
N LEU A 835 -6.42 -32.41 21.24
CA LEU A 835 -7.59 -32.99 21.94
C LEU A 835 -8.37 -33.91 21.00
N LYS A 836 -8.74 -33.41 19.81
CA LYS A 836 -9.46 -34.18 18.79
C LYS A 836 -8.68 -35.43 18.35
N PHE A 837 -7.35 -35.31 18.23
CA PHE A 837 -6.48 -36.45 17.95
C PHE A 837 -6.44 -37.46 19.10
N ALA A 838 -6.37 -37.00 20.35
CA ALA A 838 -6.38 -37.84 21.54
C ALA A 838 -7.71 -38.59 21.70
N GLU A 839 -8.86 -37.93 21.53
CA GLU A 839 -10.19 -38.56 21.50
C GLU A 839 -10.24 -39.72 20.50
N ARG A 840 -9.82 -39.48 19.25
CA ARG A 840 -9.79 -40.51 18.20
C ARG A 840 -8.74 -41.59 18.47
N ARG A 841 -7.69 -41.27 19.24
CA ARG A 841 -6.67 -42.22 19.68
C ARG A 841 -7.14 -43.12 20.84
N GLU A 842 -8.09 -42.68 21.67
CA GLU A 842 -8.78 -43.52 22.66
C GLU A 842 -9.79 -44.48 22.03
N GLU A 843 -10.40 -44.11 20.90
CA GLU A 843 -11.27 -45.02 20.13
C GLU A 843 -10.52 -46.24 19.56
N TYR A 844 -9.19 -46.15 19.37
CA TYR A 844 -8.37 -47.14 18.69
C TYR A 844 -8.00 -48.33 19.60
N LYS A 845 -8.41 -49.54 19.17
CA LYS A 845 -8.36 -50.78 19.97
C LYS A 845 -7.19 -51.70 19.63
N GLY A 846 -6.19 -51.19 18.91
CA GLY A 846 -5.13 -51.99 18.29
C GLY A 846 -5.58 -52.64 16.97
N GLY A 847 -4.63 -53.22 16.25
CA GLY A 847 -4.83 -53.80 14.91
C GLY A 847 -3.52 -54.31 14.30
N TRP A 848 -3.40 -54.26 12.98
CA TRP A 848 -2.19 -54.57 12.21
C TRP A 848 -1.72 -53.34 11.39
N PRO A 849 -1.37 -52.22 12.04
CA PRO A 849 -1.10 -50.96 11.37
C PRO A 849 0.12 -51.01 10.45
N LEU A 850 -0.06 -50.51 9.23
CA LEU A 850 0.94 -50.54 8.16
C LEU A 850 2.02 -49.47 8.39
N LYS A 851 3.02 -49.77 9.22
CA LYS A 851 4.15 -48.89 9.55
C LYS A 851 4.74 -48.19 8.31
N ALA A 852 4.77 -46.87 8.33
CA ALA A 852 5.35 -46.03 7.29
C ALA A 852 6.90 -46.08 7.31
N LYS A 853 7.54 -45.83 6.16
CA LYS A 853 9.02 -45.74 6.08
C LYS A 853 9.65 -44.69 7.00
N SER A 854 8.91 -43.65 7.35
CA SER A 854 9.33 -42.61 8.30
C SER A 854 9.76 -43.14 9.66
N HIS A 855 9.32 -44.35 10.07
CA HIS A 855 9.80 -45.04 11.28
C HIS A 855 11.29 -45.46 11.22
N GLY A 856 11.92 -45.41 10.05
CA GLY A 856 13.31 -45.87 9.85
C GLY A 856 14.41 -44.83 10.11
N ALA A 857 14.04 -43.57 10.37
CA ALA A 857 14.95 -42.43 10.46
C ALA A 857 14.38 -41.36 11.42
N GLY A 858 15.17 -40.38 11.88
CA GLY A 858 14.69 -39.33 12.77
C GLY A 858 14.18 -39.88 14.11
N SER A 859 15.05 -40.64 14.79
CA SER A 859 14.69 -41.42 16.00
C SER A 859 14.06 -40.58 17.11
N MET A 860 14.60 -39.41 17.45
CA MET A 860 14.11 -38.54 18.53
C MET A 860 12.73 -37.94 18.26
N ILE A 861 12.32 -37.88 16.98
CA ILE A 861 10.95 -37.51 16.59
C ILE A 861 10.05 -38.75 16.57
N ASN A 862 10.48 -39.89 16.03
CA ASN A 862 9.66 -41.10 16.00
C ASN A 862 9.43 -41.75 17.38
N GLU A 863 10.33 -41.56 18.34
CA GLU A 863 10.12 -41.94 19.75
C GLU A 863 8.93 -41.23 20.41
N ARG A 864 8.44 -40.13 19.79
CA ARG A 864 7.22 -39.41 20.21
C ARG A 864 5.93 -40.10 19.76
N LEU A 865 5.97 -41.13 18.91
CA LEU A 865 4.79 -41.82 18.34
C LEU A 865 4.28 -42.95 19.24
N LEU A 866 2.96 -43.14 19.27
CA LEU A 866 2.32 -44.32 19.89
C LEU A 866 2.07 -45.43 18.87
N GLU A 867 1.67 -46.62 19.36
CA GLU A 867 1.22 -47.71 18.49
C GLU A 867 0.05 -47.28 17.60
N GLY A 868 0.05 -47.71 16.32
CA GLY A 868 -0.92 -47.28 15.31
C GLY A 868 -0.58 -45.97 14.60
N GLU A 869 0.36 -45.18 15.11
CA GLU A 869 0.72 -43.87 14.54
C GLU A 869 1.89 -43.96 13.54
N SER A 870 1.97 -42.99 12.64
CA SER A 870 3.09 -42.79 11.71
C SER A 870 3.19 -41.33 11.30
N TYR A 871 4.40 -40.84 11.10
CA TYR A 871 4.62 -39.56 10.42
C TYR A 871 4.42 -39.73 8.92
N LEU A 872 3.51 -38.94 8.33
CA LEU A 872 3.17 -38.97 6.90
C LEU A 872 3.25 -37.56 6.30
N ALA A 873 3.63 -37.49 5.03
CA ALA A 873 3.97 -36.24 4.35
C ALA A 873 2.85 -35.73 3.44
N HIS A 874 2.51 -34.44 3.53
CA HIS A 874 1.57 -33.75 2.65
C HIS A 874 2.19 -32.48 2.06
N GLY A 875 2.41 -32.45 0.74
CA GLY A 875 3.10 -31.35 0.06
C GLY A 875 2.16 -30.20 -0.27
N THR A 876 2.62 -28.96 -0.06
CA THR A 876 1.81 -27.75 -0.24
C THR A 876 2.72 -26.52 -0.46
N ASN A 877 2.23 -25.32 -0.19
CA ASN A 877 3.00 -24.07 -0.22
C ASN A 877 3.16 -23.49 1.20
N PRO A 878 4.21 -22.69 1.50
CA PRO A 878 4.50 -22.21 2.85
C PRO A 878 3.31 -21.56 3.55
N SER A 879 2.60 -20.63 2.92
CA SER A 879 1.43 -19.97 3.49
C SER A 879 0.31 -20.95 3.85
N SER A 880 0.05 -21.93 2.96
CA SER A 880 -0.99 -22.94 3.19
C SER A 880 -0.59 -23.98 4.25
N ALA A 881 0.70 -24.30 4.39
CA ALA A 881 1.19 -25.13 5.48
C ALA A 881 0.87 -24.48 6.84
N MET A 882 1.18 -23.19 7.00
CA MET A 882 0.92 -22.48 8.27
C MET A 882 -0.57 -22.32 8.57
N ALA A 883 -1.42 -22.16 7.55
CA ALA A 883 -2.87 -22.17 7.73
C ALA A 883 -3.38 -23.53 8.28
N ILE A 884 -2.82 -24.64 7.80
CA ILE A 884 -3.18 -25.99 8.27
C ILE A 884 -2.63 -26.27 9.68
N LEU A 885 -1.44 -25.79 10.05
CA LEU A 885 -0.95 -25.83 11.44
C LEU A 885 -1.88 -25.10 12.41
N LYS A 886 -2.37 -23.91 12.02
CA LYS A 886 -3.27 -23.08 12.83
C LYS A 886 -4.71 -23.64 12.95
N GLY A 887 -5.20 -24.33 11.91
CA GLY A 887 -6.64 -24.62 11.75
C GLY A 887 -7.04 -26.05 11.36
N GLY A 888 -6.08 -26.97 11.19
CA GLY A 888 -6.33 -28.37 10.82
C GLY A 888 -6.59 -28.58 9.32
N PHE A 889 -6.70 -29.85 8.93
CA PHE A 889 -7.23 -30.22 7.61
C PHE A 889 -8.75 -30.10 7.57
N LYS A 890 -9.33 -29.97 6.36
CA LYS A 890 -10.78 -29.96 6.16
C LYS A 890 -11.19 -30.83 4.98
N LEU A 891 -12.06 -31.79 5.20
CA LEU A 891 -12.58 -32.72 4.19
C LEU A 891 -13.42 -32.00 3.12
N ASP A 892 -14.07 -30.88 3.48
CA ASP A 892 -14.75 -29.97 2.56
C ASP A 892 -13.80 -29.27 1.56
N HIS A 893 -12.48 -29.43 1.70
CA HIS A 893 -11.46 -28.89 0.80
C HIS A 893 -10.61 -29.98 0.13
N ALA A 894 -10.83 -31.25 0.46
CA ALA A 894 -10.14 -32.37 -0.17
C ALA A 894 -10.47 -32.45 -1.68
N GLY A 895 -9.49 -32.85 -2.48
CA GLY A 895 -9.60 -32.91 -3.95
C GLY A 895 -9.63 -31.57 -4.68
N SER A 896 -9.84 -30.43 -4.01
CA SER A 896 -10.01 -29.11 -4.65
C SER A 896 -8.85 -28.67 -5.56
N ALA A 897 -7.62 -29.13 -5.30
CA ALA A 897 -6.43 -28.77 -6.07
C ALA A 897 -6.07 -29.77 -7.19
N THR A 898 -6.37 -31.07 -7.02
CA THR A 898 -5.82 -32.16 -7.88
C THR A 898 -6.77 -33.35 -8.10
N GLY A 899 -8.01 -33.29 -7.63
CA GLY A 899 -8.97 -34.41 -7.66
C GLY A 899 -8.70 -35.50 -6.61
N THR A 900 -9.53 -36.55 -6.64
CA THR A 900 -9.61 -37.62 -5.63
C THR A 900 -9.50 -39.00 -6.28
N MET A 901 -8.29 -39.54 -6.41
CA MET A 901 -8.04 -40.81 -7.12
C MET A 901 -8.60 -42.05 -6.42
N PHE A 902 -8.67 -42.02 -5.08
CA PHE A 902 -9.07 -43.16 -4.22
C PHE A 902 -10.30 -42.85 -3.34
N GLY A 903 -11.04 -41.78 -3.63
CA GLY A 903 -12.17 -41.30 -2.83
C GLY A 903 -11.89 -39.99 -2.09
N ASN A 904 -12.92 -39.44 -1.42
CA ASN A 904 -12.80 -38.15 -0.73
C ASN A 904 -12.15 -38.28 0.67
N GLY A 905 -11.05 -37.57 0.90
CA GLY A 905 -10.27 -37.66 2.13
C GLY A 905 -8.99 -36.81 2.12
N VAL A 906 -8.27 -36.78 3.23
CA VAL A 906 -6.96 -36.13 3.36
C VAL A 906 -5.88 -37.08 2.83
N TYR A 907 -5.22 -36.69 1.73
CA TYR A 907 -4.18 -37.49 1.07
C TYR A 907 -2.80 -37.19 1.68
N MET A 908 -2.02 -38.23 1.94
CA MET A 908 -0.64 -38.17 2.42
C MET A 908 0.21 -39.29 1.80
N ALA A 909 1.53 -39.19 1.84
CA ALA A 909 2.43 -40.27 1.44
C ALA A 909 3.50 -40.57 2.49
N GLU A 910 3.97 -41.81 2.55
CA GLU A 910 5.15 -42.19 3.36
C GLU A 910 6.50 -41.85 2.69
N CYS A 911 6.48 -41.34 1.46
CA CYS A 911 7.67 -40.96 0.69
C CYS A 911 7.59 -39.48 0.34
N VAL A 912 8.47 -38.63 0.90
CA VAL A 912 8.45 -37.17 0.64
C VAL A 912 8.57 -36.84 -0.85
N SER A 913 9.17 -37.71 -1.67
CA SER A 913 9.25 -37.52 -3.13
C SER A 913 7.92 -37.61 -3.88
N LYS A 914 6.87 -38.22 -3.30
CA LYS A 914 5.49 -38.16 -3.85
C LYS A 914 4.83 -36.86 -3.43
N SER A 915 4.92 -36.51 -2.15
CA SER A 915 4.38 -35.25 -1.61
C SER A 915 5.01 -34.02 -2.28
N ASP A 916 6.29 -34.05 -2.62
CA ASP A 916 7.01 -33.00 -3.37
C ASP A 916 6.42 -32.68 -4.76
N GLU A 917 5.60 -33.57 -5.36
CA GLU A 917 4.89 -33.30 -6.63
C GLU A 917 3.75 -32.27 -6.47
N TYR A 918 3.22 -32.17 -5.25
CA TYR A 918 2.17 -31.23 -4.86
C TYR A 918 2.73 -29.97 -4.22
N ALA A 919 3.97 -30.04 -3.72
CA ALA A 919 4.65 -28.93 -3.07
C ALA A 919 5.12 -27.86 -4.07
N ARG A 920 5.01 -26.60 -3.67
CA ARG A 920 5.36 -25.41 -4.44
C ARG A 920 5.88 -24.33 -3.49
N ASP A 921 6.50 -23.27 -4.01
CA ASP A 921 6.65 -22.03 -3.27
C ASP A 921 5.35 -21.19 -3.36
N ASP A 922 5.34 -20.06 -2.64
CA ASP A 922 4.23 -19.12 -2.61
C ASP A 922 4.17 -18.19 -3.85
N ASN A 923 5.00 -18.39 -4.88
CA ASN A 923 5.19 -17.56 -6.08
C ASN A 923 5.62 -16.10 -5.85
N GLY A 924 5.24 -15.44 -4.76
CA GLY A 924 5.34 -13.98 -4.53
C GLY A 924 6.73 -13.42 -4.18
N GLY A 925 7.80 -13.95 -4.78
CA GLY A 925 9.15 -13.37 -4.81
C GLY A 925 9.93 -13.22 -3.48
N THR A 926 9.30 -13.39 -2.32
CA THR A 926 9.92 -13.07 -1.01
C THR A 926 10.92 -14.13 -0.57
N PHE A 927 10.59 -15.41 -0.76
CA PHE A 927 11.45 -16.56 -0.45
C PHE A 927 11.47 -17.56 -1.64
N PRO A 928 12.04 -17.18 -2.80
CA PRO A 928 11.84 -17.94 -4.03
C PRO A 928 12.49 -19.33 -3.97
N GLY A 929 11.78 -20.34 -4.45
CA GLY A 929 12.26 -21.73 -4.49
C GLY A 929 12.28 -22.45 -3.13
N LEU A 930 11.73 -21.86 -2.07
CA LEU A 930 11.45 -22.56 -0.81
C LEU A 930 10.07 -23.22 -0.87
N MET A 931 10.08 -24.55 -0.90
CA MET A 931 8.92 -25.42 -0.94
C MET A 931 8.45 -25.74 0.48
N ALA A 932 7.18 -26.13 0.66
CA ALA A 932 6.67 -26.56 1.97
C ALA A 932 6.04 -27.95 1.95
N MET A 933 6.21 -28.67 3.05
CA MET A 933 5.60 -29.98 3.28
C MET A 933 5.21 -30.13 4.74
N LEU A 934 3.98 -30.55 4.98
CA LEU A 934 3.53 -30.93 6.30
C LEU A 934 4.03 -32.34 6.62
N ILE A 935 4.60 -32.52 7.81
CA ILE A 935 4.85 -33.83 8.40
C ILE A 935 3.84 -34.00 9.53
N CYS A 936 2.82 -34.81 9.24
CA CYS A 936 1.65 -35.00 10.08
C CYS A 936 1.80 -36.28 10.90
N ARG A 937 1.47 -36.23 12.18
CA ARG A 937 1.24 -37.41 13.00
C ARG A 937 -0.13 -37.96 12.63
N SER A 938 -0.15 -39.14 12.03
CA SER A 938 -1.38 -39.76 11.54
C SER A 938 -1.62 -41.11 12.20
N LEU A 939 -2.83 -41.30 12.73
CA LEU A 939 -3.31 -42.57 13.26
C LEU A 939 -3.76 -43.44 12.08
N VAL A 940 -2.84 -44.27 11.58
CA VAL A 940 -3.01 -45.12 10.39
C VAL A 940 -4.11 -46.16 10.62
N GLY A 941 -4.13 -46.75 11.81
CA GLY A 941 -5.07 -47.81 12.18
C GLY A 941 -5.01 -49.01 11.22
N ASP A 942 -6.14 -49.69 10.99
CA ASP A 942 -6.23 -50.79 10.03
C ASP A 942 -6.57 -50.28 8.61
N PRO A 943 -5.72 -50.53 7.58
CA PRO A 943 -5.87 -49.93 6.25
C PRO A 943 -6.64 -50.79 5.25
N TYR A 944 -7.53 -50.16 4.49
CA TYR A 944 -8.16 -50.73 3.29
C TYR A 944 -7.24 -50.54 2.07
N ILE A 945 -6.52 -51.60 1.68
CA ILE A 945 -5.53 -51.52 0.59
C ILE A 945 -6.21 -51.68 -0.79
N VAL A 946 -5.92 -50.75 -1.71
CA VAL A 946 -6.39 -50.75 -3.11
C VAL A 946 -5.24 -50.60 -4.10
N GLN A 947 -5.46 -50.98 -5.36
CA GLN A 947 -4.50 -50.82 -6.45
C GLN A 947 -5.07 -50.01 -7.62
N ASP A 948 -6.35 -50.21 -7.93
CA ASP A 948 -7.07 -49.51 -8.99
C ASP A 948 -7.69 -48.19 -8.50
N PRO A 949 -7.75 -47.12 -9.34
CA PRO A 949 -8.47 -45.88 -9.03
C PRO A 949 -9.99 -46.06 -8.87
N GLY A 950 -10.59 -45.31 -7.96
CA GLY A 950 -12.04 -45.32 -7.68
C GLY A 950 -12.35 -44.88 -6.24
N ASP A 951 -13.61 -44.56 -5.92
CA ASP A 951 -13.97 -44.22 -4.53
C ASP A 951 -13.93 -45.46 -3.62
N ALA A 952 -12.81 -45.63 -2.92
CA ALA A 952 -12.62 -46.69 -1.94
C ALA A 952 -13.04 -46.30 -0.53
N VAL A 953 -13.27 -45.01 -0.25
CA VAL A 953 -13.61 -44.49 1.10
C VAL A 953 -14.94 -45.06 1.58
N THR A 954 -15.93 -45.14 0.70
CA THR A 954 -17.24 -45.74 1.01
C THR A 954 -17.10 -47.23 1.39
N ALA A 955 -16.24 -47.97 0.68
CA ALA A 955 -15.99 -49.40 0.97
C ALA A 955 -15.17 -49.60 2.25
N ALA A 956 -14.14 -48.79 2.49
CA ALA A 956 -13.32 -48.82 3.70
C ALA A 956 -14.16 -48.56 4.97
N LYS A 957 -15.03 -47.54 4.94
CA LYS A 957 -15.98 -47.26 6.03
C LYS A 957 -16.94 -48.42 6.27
N ALA A 958 -17.46 -49.06 5.21
CA ALA A 958 -18.33 -50.23 5.34
C ALA A 958 -17.60 -51.48 5.86
N ALA A 959 -16.28 -51.59 5.62
CA ALA A 959 -15.42 -52.65 6.13
C ALA A 959 -14.92 -52.40 7.57
N GLY A 960 -15.20 -51.23 8.16
CA GLY A 960 -14.73 -50.85 9.51
C GLY A 960 -13.24 -50.51 9.58
N MET A 961 -12.63 -50.13 8.46
CA MET A 961 -11.21 -49.75 8.36
C MET A 961 -11.00 -48.28 8.76
N ASP A 962 -9.78 -47.91 9.14
CA ASP A 962 -9.42 -46.56 9.60
C ASP A 962 -8.91 -45.64 8.47
N CYS A 963 -8.37 -46.19 7.38
CA CYS A 963 -7.94 -45.42 6.21
C CYS A 963 -8.00 -46.24 4.91
N VAL A 964 -7.81 -45.58 3.76
CA VAL A 964 -7.49 -46.26 2.48
C VAL A 964 -5.99 -46.13 2.21
N VAL A 965 -5.37 -47.16 1.66
CA VAL A 965 -3.98 -47.12 1.17
C VAL A 965 -3.93 -47.50 -0.32
N GLY A 966 -3.50 -46.57 -1.16
CA GLY A 966 -3.40 -46.74 -2.61
C GLY A 966 -2.01 -47.12 -3.11
N THR A 967 -1.79 -46.90 -4.40
CA THR A 967 -0.46 -47.06 -5.03
C THR A 967 0.54 -46.05 -4.45
N TYR A 968 1.85 -46.28 -4.66
CA TYR A 968 2.96 -45.56 -4.01
C TYR A 968 2.95 -45.52 -2.47
N ARG A 969 1.99 -46.20 -1.81
CA ARG A 969 1.63 -46.05 -0.39
C ARG A 969 1.25 -44.60 -0.05
N GLU A 970 0.35 -44.07 -0.87
CA GLU A 970 -0.48 -42.93 -0.52
C GLU A 970 -1.60 -43.38 0.44
N PHE A 971 -1.80 -42.63 1.53
CA PHE A 971 -2.79 -42.87 2.58
C PHE A 971 -3.89 -41.81 2.47
N ILE A 972 -5.15 -42.23 2.62
CA ILE A 972 -6.33 -41.36 2.52
C ILE A 972 -7.16 -41.50 3.80
N PHE A 973 -7.21 -40.43 4.58
CA PHE A 973 -7.95 -40.35 5.84
C PHE A 973 -9.31 -39.67 5.64
N PHE A 974 -10.35 -40.19 6.27
CA PHE A 974 -11.74 -39.77 6.06
C PHE A 974 -12.49 -39.42 7.37
N ASP A 975 -11.70 -39.21 8.43
CA ASP A 975 -12.00 -38.53 9.69
C ASP A 975 -10.80 -37.60 9.97
N GLU A 976 -11.04 -36.30 10.13
CA GLU A 976 -10.00 -35.29 10.35
C GLU A 976 -9.24 -35.54 11.66
N ARG A 977 -9.91 -36.14 12.65
CA ARG A 977 -9.35 -36.43 13.98
C ARG A 977 -8.21 -37.45 13.95
N GLN A 978 -8.05 -38.22 12.86
CA GLN A 978 -6.91 -39.14 12.69
C GLN A 978 -5.60 -38.44 12.32
N VAL A 979 -5.60 -37.11 12.16
CA VAL A 979 -4.46 -36.37 11.61
C VAL A 979 -4.15 -35.12 12.45
N TYR A 980 -2.99 -35.12 13.11
CA TYR A 980 -2.42 -33.93 13.73
C TYR A 980 -1.29 -33.34 12.85
N PRO A 981 -1.46 -32.14 12.25
CA PRO A 981 -0.42 -31.50 11.44
C PRO A 981 0.69 -30.95 12.33
N GLU A 982 1.63 -31.81 12.71
CA GLU A 982 2.61 -31.54 13.77
C GLU A 982 3.74 -30.62 13.33
N TYR A 983 4.27 -30.76 12.10
CA TYR A 983 5.34 -29.91 11.59
C TYR A 983 5.02 -29.34 10.20
N ALA A 984 5.36 -28.07 9.97
CA ALA A 984 5.57 -27.51 8.65
C ALA A 984 7.07 -27.47 8.35
N VAL A 985 7.52 -28.18 7.32
CA VAL A 985 8.91 -28.27 6.91
C VAL A 985 9.11 -27.45 5.64
N ILE A 986 9.97 -26.44 5.73
CA ILE A 986 10.38 -25.60 4.60
C ILE A 986 11.69 -26.14 4.04
N TYR A 987 11.73 -26.42 2.74
CA TYR A 987 12.84 -27.13 2.11
C TYR A 987 13.19 -26.59 0.73
N ARG A 988 14.44 -26.81 0.32
CA ARG A 988 14.96 -26.48 -1.01
C ARG A 988 15.15 -27.77 -1.82
N ARG A 989 14.72 -27.75 -3.08
CA ARG A 989 15.05 -28.81 -4.05
C ARG A 989 16.49 -28.65 -4.52
N GLN A 990 17.40 -29.57 -4.14
CA GLN A 990 18.81 -29.49 -4.51
C GLN A 990 19.10 -30.28 -5.80
N TYR A 991 19.42 -29.56 -6.88
CA TYR A 991 19.77 -30.13 -8.19
C TYR A 991 21.28 -30.18 -8.46
N GLU A 992 22.09 -29.46 -7.68
CA GLU A 992 23.54 -29.49 -7.79
C GLU A 992 24.12 -30.73 -7.09
N ALA A 993 24.50 -31.73 -7.88
CA ALA A 993 25.08 -32.98 -7.34
C ALA A 993 26.29 -32.74 -6.42
N SER A 994 27.09 -31.68 -6.65
CA SER A 994 28.19 -31.25 -5.79
C SER A 994 27.78 -30.97 -4.35
N LYS A 995 26.61 -30.37 -4.13
CA LYS A 995 26.05 -29.97 -2.82
C LYS A 995 25.36 -31.11 -2.07
N VAL A 996 25.25 -32.30 -2.66
CA VAL A 996 24.46 -33.43 -2.13
C VAL A 996 25.36 -34.62 -1.79
N PRO A 997 25.14 -35.37 -0.68
CA PRO A 997 25.92 -36.56 -0.34
C PRO A 997 25.93 -37.63 -1.44
N THR A 998 27.08 -38.29 -1.66
CA THR A 998 27.29 -39.25 -2.76
C THR A 998 26.26 -40.38 -2.82
N LEU A 999 25.76 -40.83 -1.65
CA LEU A 999 24.72 -41.87 -1.54
C LEU A 999 23.35 -41.48 -2.12
N MET A 1000 23.09 -40.19 -2.33
CA MET A 1000 21.85 -39.67 -2.92
C MET A 1000 22.01 -39.31 -4.40
N ARG A 1001 23.24 -39.32 -4.94
CA ARG A 1001 23.58 -39.10 -6.36
C ARG A 1001 23.18 -40.28 -7.28
N LYS A 1002 22.09 -40.97 -6.94
CA LYS A 1002 21.49 -42.08 -7.69
C LYS A 1002 20.82 -41.53 -8.95
N THR A 1003 20.81 -42.30 -10.04
CA THR A 1003 20.08 -41.94 -11.26
C THR A 1003 18.57 -41.97 -11.03
N THR A 1004 17.85 -41.02 -11.64
CA THR A 1004 16.38 -41.03 -11.68
C THR A 1004 15.87 -42.25 -12.44
N SER A 1005 14.69 -42.73 -12.06
CA SER A 1005 14.03 -43.93 -12.62
C SER A 1005 12.52 -43.71 -12.77
N GLY A 1006 11.81 -44.66 -13.37
CA GLY A 1006 10.39 -44.50 -13.72
C GLY A 1006 10.21 -43.80 -15.08
N THR A 1007 9.00 -43.36 -15.37
CA THR A 1007 8.63 -42.73 -16.65
C THR A 1007 7.73 -41.53 -16.43
N THR A 1008 8.15 -40.37 -16.93
CA THR A 1008 7.21 -39.30 -17.31
C THR A 1008 6.30 -39.82 -18.43
N GLY A 1009 5.12 -39.20 -18.62
CA GLY A 1009 4.18 -39.53 -19.70
C GLY A 1009 4.66 -39.12 -21.11
N ARG A 1010 5.96 -39.25 -21.42
CA ARG A 1010 6.62 -38.73 -22.62
C ARG A 1010 6.72 -39.74 -23.78
N ASN A 1011 5.83 -40.71 -23.88
CA ASN A 1011 5.75 -41.56 -25.08
C ASN A 1011 4.30 -41.76 -25.51
N TRP A 1012 4.02 -41.52 -26.79
CA TRP A 1012 2.74 -41.86 -27.40
C TRP A 1012 2.71 -43.35 -27.73
N GLN A 1013 1.65 -44.05 -27.35
CA GLN A 1013 1.38 -45.41 -27.85
C GLN A 1013 0.52 -45.35 -29.10
N VAL A 1014 1.04 -45.84 -30.22
CA VAL A 1014 0.36 -45.85 -31.52
C VAL A 1014 0.26 -47.29 -32.03
N GLN A 1015 -0.93 -47.67 -32.46
CA GLN A 1015 -1.19 -48.95 -33.11
C GLN A 1015 -1.04 -48.79 -34.63
N LEU A 1016 -0.17 -49.60 -35.25
CA LEU A 1016 0.07 -49.65 -36.69
C LEU A 1016 -0.27 -51.06 -37.21
N ASP A 1017 -0.35 -51.24 -38.53
CA ASP A 1017 -0.67 -52.52 -39.19
C ASP A 1017 0.29 -53.68 -38.85
N LYS A 1018 1.44 -53.38 -38.25
CA LYS A 1018 2.47 -54.34 -37.81
C LYS A 1018 2.58 -54.45 -36.28
N GLY A 1019 1.67 -53.85 -35.52
CA GLY A 1019 1.62 -53.86 -34.05
C GLY A 1019 1.77 -52.47 -33.41
N TRP A 1020 1.82 -52.45 -32.08
CA TRP A 1020 1.99 -51.24 -31.26
C TRP A 1020 3.45 -50.74 -31.25
N ARG A 1021 3.64 -49.42 -31.10
CA ARG A 1021 4.93 -48.77 -30.82
C ARG A 1021 4.77 -47.56 -29.90
N ASP A 1022 5.82 -47.30 -29.13
CA ASP A 1022 6.05 -46.06 -28.37
C ASP A 1022 6.79 -45.01 -29.25
N ILE A 1023 6.47 -43.72 -29.10
CA ILE A 1023 7.07 -42.61 -29.86
C ILE A 1023 7.42 -41.41 -28.95
N PRO A 1024 8.69 -40.93 -28.94
CA PRO A 1024 9.10 -39.73 -28.19
C PRO A 1024 8.62 -38.41 -28.83
N PRO A 1025 8.24 -37.38 -28.04
CA PRO A 1025 7.69 -36.12 -28.54
C PRO A 1025 8.72 -35.22 -29.24
N ASP A 1026 10.01 -35.41 -28.97
CA ASP A 1026 11.13 -34.79 -29.65
C ASP A 1026 11.33 -35.31 -31.09
N VAL A 1027 10.61 -36.38 -31.49
CA VAL A 1027 10.52 -36.86 -32.87
C VAL A 1027 9.29 -36.28 -33.58
N SER A 1028 9.35 -34.98 -33.92
CA SER A 1028 8.54 -34.47 -35.03
C SER A 1028 9.18 -34.90 -36.36
N PRO A 1029 8.46 -35.56 -37.29
CA PRO A 1029 9.04 -36.03 -38.56
C PRO A 1029 9.38 -34.90 -39.55
N SER A 1030 9.22 -33.62 -39.18
CA SER A 1030 9.48 -32.46 -40.05
C SER A 1030 10.93 -32.28 -40.53
N GLY A 1031 11.88 -33.08 -40.03
CA GLY A 1031 13.26 -33.15 -40.53
C GLY A 1031 13.57 -34.37 -41.40
N VAL A 1032 12.68 -35.36 -41.49
CA VAL A 1032 12.89 -36.61 -42.22
C VAL A 1032 11.75 -36.84 -43.20
N SER A 1033 11.99 -36.48 -44.45
CA SER A 1033 11.24 -37.01 -45.58
C SER A 1033 11.22 -38.55 -45.49
N LEU A 1034 10.04 -39.16 -45.49
CA LEU A 1034 9.87 -40.59 -45.80
C LEU A 1034 10.07 -40.88 -47.31
N ASP A 1035 10.48 -39.88 -48.08
CA ASP A 1035 10.35 -39.76 -49.52
C ASP A 1035 8.92 -39.99 -49.99
N SER A 1036 8.07 -39.07 -49.52
CA SER A 1036 6.66 -38.88 -49.91
C SER A 1036 5.71 -40.06 -49.64
N MET A 1037 6.01 -40.91 -48.64
CA MET A 1037 5.13 -42.03 -48.29
C MET A 1037 3.72 -41.58 -47.88
N GLU A 1038 2.76 -42.30 -48.44
CA GLU A 1038 1.30 -42.27 -48.22
C GLU A 1038 0.89 -42.86 -46.85
#